data_AF-A0A101M808-F1
#
_entry.id   AF-A0A101M808-F1
#
_cell.length_a   1.000
_cell.length_b   1.000
_cell.length_c   1.000
_cell.angle_alpha   90.00
_cell.angle_beta   90.00
_cell.angle_gamma   90.00
#
_symmetry.space_group_name_H-M   'P 1'
#
loop_
_entity.id
_entity.type
_entity.pdbx_description
1 polymer ?
#
loop_
_entity_poly.entity_id
_entity_poly.type
_entity_poly.pdbx_seq_one_letter_code
_entity_poly.pdbx_strand_id
1 'polypeptide(L)'
;MILLLFRILVQKVAWRPGAALLAILVIPSSLLVSFMAAANTSFYVFTGAEIHWRQAKSFNGDAAAIHTLLTGLTGFLIVEGILLTLSLFAAHSIHAITGGILHVWAWPIRWLCARVRPHVEPLIERFWPAKPPTPDLPDPRIYEQISMDDNDDLSDHEEGDHLLNTAQLPNRLPESKRVTDGVPQRALILGLFSLFLFLRFMRPWDPVYMYMSTTLPLTTVIEGAVRHSPVDTTGTPAHFDYLEQATSLGPAPRWSWMSKEPIAGFEDWDQSDPLALHYNPHDDPLHISNLDQPVLEEIHNALASGDVKIKHVVFLKLESARADIFPLQKDSFMYKRIAETWKNKTIPPEVVDRLANLTRTAELFTNFPTGFEHDDARFNGRKAYGGISAKDAITSSTYTLKSLTGSFCGVTPMVADFNREFEHHIYQPCLPHVFDMLSQQPDITSETDDFTKWPWHSTFMMSVTEMYDNQNKLTPHLGFRDKQTKETIIKPEAKHYPVTSAEINYYGYPESELREYIRDAIDDAERDHQRLFLSHLTSTTHHPWGVPNDAYEDMMGSKSGANNDMNRYLNSVGYVDDWLSELIDILEEKGVANETLFVMAGDHGLSLPNDGGITPYDNPHVGSFKVPIVIAHPQLPPVQIDTPVISTQIVPTIIDLLIESASLSQDSTRSARDIRSLYEGQSMIRPQVVKQDGREAWHFTVMNTGGSWLSVRSAARPEFRLVIPLVNDVEWRFSDVSKDPNELSPIERFSLADLAAAVDKEYHDEEVLNWLYNASYVTNWWVLENWDRWRFSPKAKEEAKEDKS
;
A
#
# COMPACT_ATOMS: atom_id res chain seq x y z
N MET A 1 11.57 -24.75 19.22
CA MET A 1 10.85 -26.02 19.42
C MET A 1 10.65 -26.79 18.11
N ILE A 2 10.20 -26.13 17.04
CA ILE A 2 9.91 -26.73 15.72
C ILE A 2 11.14 -27.36 15.05
N LEU A 3 12.31 -26.69 15.07
CA LEU A 3 13.58 -27.27 14.57
C LEU A 3 13.98 -28.58 15.27
N LEU A 4 13.64 -28.72 16.56
CA LEU A 4 13.90 -29.94 17.33
C LEU A 4 12.94 -31.05 16.93
N LEU A 5 11.67 -30.70 16.69
CA LEU A 5 10.64 -31.58 16.14
C LEU A 5 11.05 -32.08 14.76
N PHE A 6 11.37 -31.21 13.80
CA PHE A 6 11.87 -31.60 12.46
C PHE A 6 13.07 -32.52 12.56
N ARG A 7 14.01 -32.25 13.48
CA ARG A 7 15.15 -33.13 13.69
C ARG A 7 14.78 -34.50 14.25
N ILE A 8 13.82 -34.60 15.16
CA ILE A 8 13.32 -35.89 15.67
C ILE A 8 12.67 -36.68 14.52
N LEU A 9 11.92 -35.99 13.65
CA LEU A 9 11.27 -36.57 12.48
C LEU A 9 12.27 -37.02 11.39
N VAL A 10 13.48 -36.44 11.34
CA VAL A 10 14.55 -36.80 10.38
C VAL A 10 15.52 -37.87 10.93
N GLN A 11 15.33 -38.35 12.16
CA GLN A 11 16.14 -39.47 12.66
C GLN A 11 15.89 -40.74 11.85
N LYS A 12 16.93 -41.57 11.67
CA LYS A 12 16.80 -42.85 10.95
C LYS A 12 15.77 -43.74 11.65
N VAL A 13 14.55 -43.75 11.14
CA VAL A 13 13.51 -44.69 11.56
C VAL A 13 13.75 -46.01 10.83
N ALA A 14 14.02 -47.07 11.60
CA ALA A 14 14.26 -48.41 11.05
C ALA A 14 13.03 -48.96 10.29
N TRP A 15 11.83 -48.47 10.62
CA TRP A 15 10.58 -48.80 9.96
C TRP A 15 10.39 -47.96 8.68
N ARG A 16 10.63 -48.58 7.52
CA ARG A 16 10.53 -47.94 6.18
C ARG A 16 9.22 -47.17 5.93
N PRO A 17 8.01 -47.68 6.28
CA PRO A 17 6.77 -46.92 6.12
C PRO A 17 6.75 -45.66 6.99
N GLY A 18 7.25 -45.76 8.24
CA GLY A 18 7.38 -44.61 9.14
C GLY A 18 8.37 -43.57 8.62
N ALA A 19 9.51 -43.99 8.07
CA ALA A 19 10.46 -43.06 7.44
C ALA A 19 9.86 -42.34 6.22
N ALA A 20 9.09 -43.05 5.39
CA ALA A 20 8.38 -42.44 4.25
C ALA A 20 7.30 -41.43 4.71
N LEU A 21 6.52 -41.77 5.74
CA LEU A 21 5.52 -40.89 6.34
C LEU A 21 6.14 -39.61 6.90
N LEU A 22 7.29 -39.74 7.55
CA LEU A 22 8.04 -38.58 8.08
C LEU A 22 8.62 -37.71 6.97
N ALA A 23 9.12 -38.31 5.89
CA ALA A 23 9.59 -37.57 4.72
C ALA A 23 8.47 -36.75 4.07
N ILE A 24 7.24 -37.29 4.01
CA ILE A 24 6.05 -36.59 3.50
C ILE A 24 5.69 -35.36 4.34
N LEU A 25 6.05 -35.30 5.62
CA LEU A 25 5.82 -34.12 6.46
C LEU A 25 6.99 -33.13 6.41
N VAL A 26 8.23 -33.64 6.46
CA VAL A 26 9.43 -32.81 6.56
C VAL A 26 9.74 -32.09 5.25
N ILE A 27 9.63 -32.78 4.11
CA ILE A 27 10.01 -32.20 2.81
C ILE A 27 9.10 -31.02 2.45
N PRO A 28 7.76 -31.15 2.43
CA PRO A 28 6.88 -30.02 2.08
C PRO A 28 7.01 -28.86 3.05
N SER A 29 7.14 -29.13 4.35
CA SER A 29 7.33 -28.06 5.34
C SER A 29 8.63 -27.30 5.15
N SER A 30 9.72 -28.01 4.80
CA SER A 30 11.02 -27.38 4.54
C SER A 30 11.00 -26.54 3.25
N LEU A 31 10.35 -27.06 2.21
CA LEU A 31 10.12 -26.33 0.96
C LEU A 31 9.26 -25.08 1.19
N LEU A 32 8.21 -25.17 2.01
CA LEU A 32 7.36 -24.04 2.35
C LEU A 32 8.15 -22.95 3.11
N VAL A 33 8.97 -23.33 4.10
CA VAL A 33 9.84 -22.38 4.82
C VAL A 33 10.81 -21.71 3.85
N SER A 34 11.47 -22.48 2.98
CA SER A 34 12.43 -21.94 2.00
C SER A 34 11.74 -20.98 1.04
N PHE A 35 10.59 -21.38 0.49
CA PHE A 35 9.77 -20.56 -0.39
C PHE A 35 9.40 -19.22 0.26
N MET A 36 8.82 -19.25 1.47
CA MET A 36 8.41 -18.02 2.15
C MET A 36 9.61 -17.13 2.50
N ALA A 37 10.75 -17.72 2.89
CA ALA A 37 11.97 -16.97 3.18
C ALA A 37 12.57 -16.33 1.91
N ALA A 38 12.61 -17.08 0.80
CA ALA A 38 13.07 -16.59 -0.50
C ALA A 38 12.17 -15.47 -1.03
N ALA A 39 10.85 -15.63 -0.92
CA ALA A 39 9.87 -14.63 -1.32
C ALA A 39 10.04 -13.34 -0.49
N ASN A 40 10.11 -13.43 0.84
CA ASN A 40 10.27 -12.25 1.69
C ASN A 40 11.59 -11.52 1.42
N THR A 41 12.69 -12.27 1.29
CA THR A 41 14.02 -11.69 1.03
C THR A 41 14.08 -11.05 -0.36
N SER A 42 13.55 -11.71 -1.39
CA SER A 42 13.50 -11.15 -2.74
C SER A 42 12.63 -9.90 -2.79
N PHE A 43 11.48 -9.92 -2.13
CA PHE A 43 10.58 -8.77 -2.08
C PHE A 43 11.23 -7.59 -1.36
N TYR A 44 11.88 -7.83 -0.21
CA TYR A 44 12.61 -6.79 0.52
C TYR A 44 13.76 -6.19 -0.28
N VAL A 45 14.57 -7.01 -0.94
CA VAL A 45 15.68 -6.53 -1.78
C VAL A 45 15.20 -5.69 -2.95
N PHE A 46 14.03 -6.02 -3.52
CA PHE A 46 13.50 -5.33 -4.68
C PHE A 46 12.73 -4.07 -4.30
N THR A 47 11.88 -4.14 -3.28
CA THR A 47 10.91 -3.09 -2.93
C THR A 47 11.33 -2.21 -1.76
N GLY A 48 12.17 -2.73 -0.85
CA GLY A 48 12.46 -2.14 0.45
C GLY A 48 11.41 -2.47 1.53
N ALA A 49 10.34 -3.21 1.21
CA ALA A 49 9.27 -3.58 2.13
C ALA A 49 9.25 -5.09 2.44
N GLU A 50 8.59 -5.49 3.54
CA GLU A 50 8.40 -6.90 3.90
C GLU A 50 6.99 -7.39 3.53
N ILE A 51 6.85 -8.70 3.28
CA ILE A 51 5.55 -9.32 3.04
C ILE A 51 4.89 -9.63 4.39
N HIS A 52 3.77 -8.97 4.67
CA HIS A 52 2.94 -9.27 5.83
C HIS A 52 2.11 -10.55 5.60
N TRP A 53 2.74 -11.71 5.80
CA TRP A 53 2.14 -13.04 5.55
C TRP A 53 0.84 -13.31 6.32
N ARG A 54 0.58 -12.60 7.42
CA ARG A 54 -0.71 -12.66 8.15
C ARG A 54 -1.87 -12.14 7.31
N GLN A 55 -1.61 -11.10 6.53
CA GLN A 55 -2.57 -10.45 5.64
C GLN A 55 -2.64 -11.13 4.28
N ALA A 56 -1.75 -12.07 3.96
CA ALA A 56 -1.80 -12.81 2.69
C ALA A 56 -3.13 -13.57 2.45
N LYS A 57 -3.96 -13.78 3.49
CA LYS A 57 -5.32 -14.31 3.35
C LYS A 57 -6.29 -13.35 2.65
N SER A 58 -6.06 -12.04 2.71
CA SER A 58 -6.90 -11.00 2.10
C SER A 58 -6.49 -10.66 0.67
N PHE A 59 -5.29 -11.07 0.23
CA PHE A 59 -4.78 -10.88 -1.12
C PHE A 59 -5.68 -11.59 -2.14
N ASN A 60 -6.20 -10.83 -3.10
CA ASN A 60 -7.14 -11.34 -4.10
C ASN A 60 -6.41 -12.19 -5.16
N GLY A 61 -7.04 -13.29 -5.59
CA GLY A 61 -6.48 -14.22 -6.58
C GLY A 61 -6.71 -13.81 -8.04
N ASP A 62 -6.87 -12.51 -8.33
CA ASP A 62 -7.13 -12.05 -9.70
C ASP A 62 -5.89 -12.13 -10.60
N ALA A 63 -6.13 -12.22 -11.92
CA ALA A 63 -5.08 -12.47 -12.90
C ALA A 63 -4.04 -11.35 -12.98
N ALA A 64 -4.43 -10.10 -12.72
CA ALA A 64 -3.53 -8.95 -12.72
C ALA A 64 -2.61 -8.97 -11.50
N ALA A 65 -3.14 -9.25 -10.31
CA ALA A 65 -2.35 -9.43 -9.09
C ALA A 65 -1.35 -10.60 -9.22
N ILE A 66 -1.76 -11.71 -9.86
CA ILE A 66 -0.86 -12.83 -10.17
C ILE A 66 0.24 -12.40 -11.14
N HIS A 67 -0.09 -11.60 -12.17
CA HIS A 67 0.91 -11.10 -13.11
C HIS A 67 1.96 -10.22 -12.41
N THR A 68 1.53 -9.32 -11.53
CA THR A 68 2.42 -8.52 -10.67
C THR A 68 3.33 -9.44 -9.83
N LEU A 69 2.78 -10.50 -9.23
CA LEU A 69 3.57 -11.47 -8.44
C LEU A 69 4.59 -12.24 -9.30
N LEU A 70 4.23 -12.61 -10.53
CA LEU A 70 5.12 -13.31 -11.47
C LEU A 70 6.31 -12.44 -11.91
N THR A 71 6.18 -11.11 -11.93
CA THR A 71 7.34 -10.24 -12.22
C THR A 71 8.45 -10.37 -11.17
N GLY A 72 8.10 -10.69 -9.92
CA GLY A 72 9.05 -10.98 -8.84
C GLY A 72 9.69 -12.37 -8.87
N LEU A 73 9.24 -13.26 -9.77
CA LEU A 73 9.68 -14.67 -9.80
C LEU A 73 11.19 -14.82 -10.04
N THR A 74 11.78 -13.97 -10.88
CA THR A 74 13.21 -14.03 -11.19
C THR A 74 14.06 -13.79 -9.94
N GLY A 75 13.75 -12.75 -9.16
CA GLY A 75 14.43 -12.46 -7.91
C GLY A 75 14.25 -13.61 -6.90
N PHE A 76 13.02 -14.12 -6.79
CA PHE A 76 12.69 -15.27 -5.95
C PHE A 76 13.55 -16.49 -6.29
N LEU A 77 13.65 -16.87 -7.57
CA LEU A 77 14.42 -18.04 -8.01
C LEU A 77 15.92 -17.90 -7.73
N ILE A 78 16.47 -16.68 -7.89
CA ILE A 78 17.87 -16.40 -7.55
C ILE A 78 18.10 -16.59 -6.06
N VAL A 79 17.26 -15.99 -5.21
CA VAL A 79 17.38 -16.10 -3.75
C VAL A 79 17.20 -17.54 -3.28
N GLU A 80 16.21 -18.25 -3.81
CA GLU A 80 15.99 -19.67 -3.50
C GLU A 80 17.21 -20.51 -3.88
N GLY A 81 17.80 -20.27 -5.06
CA GLY A 81 19.04 -20.93 -5.49
C GLY A 81 20.21 -20.67 -4.53
N ILE A 82 20.36 -19.44 -4.02
CA ILE A 82 21.37 -19.08 -3.01
C ILE A 82 21.09 -19.81 -1.69
N LEU A 83 19.86 -19.78 -1.19
CA LEU A 83 19.46 -20.43 0.07
C LEU A 83 19.70 -21.94 0.03
N LEU A 84 19.33 -22.60 -1.07
CA LEU A 84 19.57 -24.04 -1.28
C LEU A 84 21.06 -24.37 -1.36
N THR A 85 21.86 -23.54 -2.03
CA THR A 85 23.31 -23.72 -2.12
C THR A 85 23.98 -23.58 -0.76
N LEU A 86 23.65 -22.51 -0.01
CA LEU A 86 24.14 -22.32 1.35
C LEU A 86 23.71 -23.46 2.28
N SER A 87 22.47 -23.92 2.15
CA SER A 87 21.93 -25.06 2.90
C SER A 87 22.73 -26.33 2.62
N LEU A 88 23.10 -26.62 1.36
CA LEU A 88 23.89 -27.80 1.00
C LEU A 88 25.23 -27.86 1.75
N PHE A 89 25.94 -26.74 1.85
CA PHE A 89 27.22 -26.67 2.56
C PHE A 89 27.07 -26.61 4.09
N ALA A 90 26.07 -25.89 4.58
CA ALA A 90 25.85 -25.69 6.01
C ALA A 90 25.17 -26.90 6.69
N ALA A 91 24.40 -27.69 5.95
CA ALA A 91 23.56 -28.76 6.50
C ALA A 91 24.34 -29.76 7.35
N HIS A 92 25.52 -30.19 6.90
CA HIS A 92 26.32 -31.16 7.64
C HIS A 92 26.79 -30.60 9.00
N SER A 93 27.33 -29.38 8.99
CA SER A 93 27.80 -28.69 10.19
C SER A 93 26.66 -28.40 11.17
N ILE A 94 25.54 -27.86 10.68
CA ILE A 94 24.34 -27.59 11.49
C ILE A 94 23.78 -28.89 12.08
N HIS A 95 23.74 -29.96 11.28
CA HIS A 95 23.29 -31.27 11.72
C HIS A 95 24.21 -31.85 12.82
N ALA A 96 25.53 -31.74 12.68
CA ALA A 96 26.47 -32.19 13.69
C ALA A 96 26.34 -31.38 15.00
N ILE A 97 26.36 -30.04 14.92
CA ILE A 97 26.27 -29.14 16.08
C ILE A 97 24.97 -29.36 16.85
N THR A 98 23.83 -29.30 16.16
CA THR A 98 22.51 -29.48 16.78
C THR A 98 22.38 -30.90 17.37
N GLY A 99 23.18 -31.87 16.89
CA GLY A 99 23.20 -33.25 17.38
C GLY A 99 23.94 -33.37 18.69
N GLY A 100 25.08 -32.69 18.78
CA GLY A 100 25.80 -32.53 20.04
C GLY A 100 24.95 -31.85 21.11
N ILE A 101 24.25 -30.77 20.76
CA ILE A 101 23.35 -30.06 21.69
C ILE A 101 22.23 -30.98 22.19
N LEU A 102 21.53 -31.67 21.28
CA LEU A 102 20.47 -32.62 21.66
C LEU A 102 20.99 -33.79 22.47
N HIS A 103 22.20 -34.28 22.19
CA HIS A 103 22.81 -35.34 22.98
C HIS A 103 22.99 -34.92 24.44
N VAL A 104 23.44 -33.68 24.66
CA VAL A 104 23.58 -33.08 25.99
C VAL A 104 22.21 -32.85 26.65
N TRP A 105 21.19 -32.37 25.92
CA TRP A 105 19.84 -32.22 26.47
C TRP A 105 19.14 -33.55 26.79
N ALA A 106 19.44 -34.62 26.04
CA ALA A 106 18.92 -35.94 26.33
C ALA A 106 19.61 -36.61 27.52
N TRP A 107 20.77 -36.10 27.97
CA TRP A 107 21.55 -36.71 29.04
C TRP A 107 20.80 -36.81 30.39
N PRO A 108 20.14 -35.75 30.91
CA PRO A 108 19.36 -35.85 32.15
C PRO A 108 18.23 -36.86 32.06
N ILE A 109 17.54 -36.92 30.91
CA ILE A 109 16.44 -37.87 30.65
C ILE A 109 16.98 -39.29 30.59
N ARG A 110 18.08 -39.53 29.86
CA ARG A 110 18.73 -40.85 29.78
C ARG A 110 19.23 -41.31 31.14
N TRP A 111 19.79 -40.41 31.95
CA TRP A 111 20.23 -40.69 33.30
C TRP A 111 19.04 -41.07 34.21
N LEU A 112 17.94 -40.31 34.14
CA LEU A 112 16.71 -40.59 34.87
C LEU A 112 16.11 -41.94 34.44
N CYS A 113 15.95 -42.16 33.13
CA CYS A 113 15.47 -43.41 32.56
C CYS A 113 16.37 -44.58 32.95
N ALA A 114 17.70 -44.46 32.93
CA ALA A 114 18.59 -45.54 33.35
C ALA A 114 18.43 -45.92 34.83
N ARG A 115 17.96 -44.97 35.67
CA ARG A 115 17.76 -45.17 37.11
C ARG A 115 16.33 -45.65 37.45
N VAL A 116 15.34 -45.29 36.62
CA VAL A 116 13.93 -45.66 36.79
C VAL A 116 13.60 -46.97 36.06
N ARG A 117 14.16 -47.19 34.87
CA ARG A 117 13.90 -48.35 34.00
C ARG A 117 14.01 -49.70 34.74
N PRO A 118 15.04 -49.97 35.57
CA PRO A 118 15.14 -51.25 36.30
C PRO A 118 13.96 -51.52 37.24
N HIS A 119 13.25 -50.49 37.69
CA HIS A 119 12.09 -50.60 38.58
C HIS A 119 10.75 -50.72 37.84
N VAL A 120 10.70 -50.39 36.55
CA VAL A 120 9.47 -50.34 35.74
C VAL A 120 9.44 -51.44 34.66
N GLU A 121 10.60 -51.91 34.22
CA GLU A 121 10.77 -53.01 33.24
C GLU A 121 9.99 -54.28 33.61
N PRO A 122 9.97 -54.75 34.88
CA PRO A 122 9.18 -55.92 35.27
C PRO A 122 7.67 -55.74 35.12
N LEU A 123 7.19 -54.48 35.14
CA LEU A 123 5.79 -54.11 35.04
C LEU A 123 5.36 -53.96 33.58
N ILE A 124 6.25 -53.47 32.71
CA ILE A 124 6.02 -53.31 31.27
C ILE A 124 6.07 -54.66 30.54
N GLU A 125 7.02 -55.52 30.87
CA GLU A 125 7.11 -56.89 30.29
C GLU A 125 5.87 -57.75 30.59
N ARG A 126 5.12 -57.40 31.65
CA ARG A 126 3.86 -58.05 32.01
C ARG A 126 2.71 -57.72 31.05
N PHE A 127 2.74 -56.56 30.38
CA PHE A 127 1.70 -56.12 29.45
C PHE A 127 2.15 -56.18 27.98
N TRP A 128 3.46 -56.16 27.70
CA TRP A 128 4.02 -56.20 26.35
C TRP A 128 5.29 -57.08 26.31
N PRO A 129 5.17 -58.41 26.10
CA PRO A 129 6.32 -59.29 26.06
C PRO A 129 7.17 -59.03 24.81
N ALA A 130 8.43 -58.63 25.00
CA ALA A 130 9.40 -58.50 23.91
C ALA A 130 9.96 -59.88 23.51
N LYS A 131 10.23 -60.09 22.20
CA LYS A 131 10.94 -61.28 21.72
C LYS A 131 12.37 -61.30 22.31
N PRO A 132 12.90 -62.48 22.67
CA PRO A 132 14.26 -62.60 23.19
C PRO A 132 15.30 -62.16 22.15
N PRO A 133 16.45 -61.61 22.59
CA PRO A 133 17.53 -61.28 21.67
C PRO A 133 18.07 -62.55 21.01
N THR A 134 18.28 -62.50 19.69
CA THR A 134 19.06 -63.51 18.97
C THR A 134 20.47 -63.57 19.52
N PRO A 135 21.06 -64.76 19.75
CA PRO A 135 22.42 -64.87 20.26
C PRO A 135 23.41 -64.26 19.25
N ASP A 136 24.38 -63.51 19.78
CA ASP A 136 25.47 -62.91 19.01
C ASP A 136 26.19 -63.98 18.16
N LEU A 137 26.31 -63.72 16.86
CA LEU A 137 27.17 -64.51 15.97
C LEU A 137 28.64 -64.35 16.41
N PRO A 138 29.47 -65.41 16.40
CA PRO A 138 30.88 -65.31 16.77
C PRO A 138 31.68 -64.39 15.82
N ASP A 139 32.69 -63.70 16.36
CA ASP A 139 33.66 -62.83 15.66
C ASP A 139 34.23 -63.53 14.40
N PRO A 140 34.18 -62.93 13.19
CA PRO A 140 34.58 -63.57 11.93
C PRO A 140 36.09 -63.81 11.76
N ARG A 141 36.88 -63.80 12.84
CA ARG A 141 38.35 -63.98 12.82
C ARG A 141 38.84 -65.42 12.95
N ILE A 142 37.94 -66.40 12.90
CA ILE A 142 38.31 -67.83 12.95
C ILE A 142 37.56 -68.58 11.84
N TYR A 143 38.02 -68.42 10.60
CA TYR A 143 37.90 -69.47 9.61
C TYR A 143 39.28 -69.70 8.99
N GLU A 144 39.83 -70.86 9.36
CA GLU A 144 41.03 -71.46 8.81
C GLU A 144 40.92 -71.60 7.28
N GLN A 145 42.02 -71.31 6.60
CA GLN A 145 42.25 -71.66 5.21
C GLN A 145 41.98 -73.16 5.00
N ILE A 146 41.05 -73.47 4.10
CA ILE A 146 41.07 -74.73 3.37
C ILE A 146 41.32 -74.37 1.90
N SER A 147 42.54 -74.68 1.45
CA SER A 147 42.90 -74.74 0.04
C SER A 147 42.37 -76.03 -0.58
N MET A 148 41.73 -75.95 -1.75
CA MET A 148 41.63 -77.00 -2.78
C MET A 148 40.92 -76.36 -3.99
N ASP A 149 41.69 -75.90 -4.98
CA ASP A 149 42.09 -76.62 -6.21
C ASP A 149 40.91 -76.97 -7.14
N ASP A 150 41.04 -76.39 -8.35
CA ASP A 150 40.61 -76.85 -9.68
C ASP A 150 39.18 -77.38 -9.89
N ASN A 151 38.43 -76.69 -10.76
CA ASN A 151 38.07 -77.19 -12.09
C ASN A 151 37.19 -76.16 -12.85
N ASP A 152 37.78 -75.62 -13.92
CA ASP A 152 37.32 -75.64 -15.31
C ASP A 152 35.86 -75.35 -15.69
N ASP A 153 35.78 -74.36 -16.59
CA ASP A 153 35.07 -74.33 -17.87
C ASP A 153 33.54 -74.17 -17.95
N LEU A 154 33.16 -73.06 -18.60
CA LEU A 154 32.19 -72.89 -19.73
C LEU A 154 31.42 -71.55 -19.56
N SER A 155 31.89 -70.47 -20.19
CA SER A 155 31.55 -69.98 -21.55
C SER A 155 30.16 -69.32 -21.66
N ASP A 156 30.19 -68.01 -21.97
CA ASP A 156 29.40 -67.27 -22.98
C ASP A 156 27.86 -67.20 -22.86
N HIS A 157 27.12 -66.10 -23.09
CA HIS A 157 27.31 -64.70 -23.52
C HIS A 157 26.07 -63.91 -23.04
N GLU A 158 26.19 -62.62 -22.74
CA GLU A 158 25.47 -61.51 -23.40
C GLU A 158 25.59 -60.18 -22.64
N GLU A 159 25.82 -59.12 -23.42
CA GLU A 159 26.07 -57.74 -23.04
C GLU A 159 24.86 -57.02 -22.46
N GLY A 160 25.11 -56.12 -21.51
CA GLY A 160 24.20 -55.03 -21.18
C GLY A 160 24.30 -54.57 -19.73
N ASP A 161 25.34 -53.80 -19.39
CA ASP A 161 25.27 -52.69 -18.41
C ASP A 161 26.67 -52.12 -18.11
N HIS A 162 27.23 -51.36 -19.05
CA HIS A 162 28.28 -50.40 -18.76
C HIS A 162 27.65 -49.05 -18.39
N LEU A 163 27.32 -48.84 -17.10
CA LEU A 163 27.21 -47.50 -16.49
C LEU A 163 27.02 -47.51 -14.94
N LEU A 164 27.48 -48.54 -14.23
CA LEU A 164 27.50 -48.58 -12.76
C LEU A 164 28.86 -49.04 -12.24
N ASN A 165 29.92 -48.30 -12.56
CA ASN A 165 31.19 -48.44 -11.83
C ASN A 165 32.08 -47.21 -11.98
N THR A 166 31.78 -46.16 -11.21
CA THR A 166 32.80 -45.22 -10.75
C THR A 166 32.46 -44.73 -9.34
N ALA A 167 33.47 -44.83 -8.47
CA ALA A 167 33.54 -44.40 -7.08
C ALA A 167 33.05 -45.41 -6.02
N GLN A 168 33.85 -46.47 -5.81
CA GLN A 168 34.06 -47.03 -4.47
C GLN A 168 34.52 -45.91 -3.52
N LEU A 169 33.57 -45.27 -2.83
CA LEU A 169 33.86 -44.55 -1.60
C LEU A 169 34.26 -45.56 -0.51
N PRO A 170 35.24 -45.26 0.35
CA PRO A 170 35.60 -46.15 1.43
C PRO A 170 34.46 -46.21 2.46
N ASN A 171 33.65 -47.27 2.41
CA ASN A 171 32.78 -47.68 3.49
C ASN A 171 33.63 -48.22 4.66
N ARG A 172 34.30 -47.30 5.37
CA ARG A 172 34.60 -47.47 6.79
C ARG A 172 33.72 -46.48 7.54
N LEU A 173 32.63 -46.98 8.11
CA LEU A 173 31.99 -46.31 9.24
C LEU A 173 33.09 -46.11 10.29
N PRO A 174 33.34 -44.87 10.76
CA PRO A 174 34.14 -44.71 11.96
C PRO A 174 33.39 -45.44 13.07
N GLU A 175 34.06 -46.38 13.74
CA GLU A 175 33.64 -46.84 15.07
C GLU A 175 33.22 -45.61 15.86
N SER A 176 32.04 -45.66 16.46
CA SER A 176 31.52 -44.58 17.27
C SER A 176 32.55 -44.26 18.35
N LYS A 177 33.38 -43.22 18.14
CA LYS A 177 34.00 -42.52 19.26
C LYS A 177 32.82 -42.14 20.14
N ARG A 178 32.70 -42.80 21.30
CA ARG A 178 31.88 -42.29 22.40
C ARG A 178 32.43 -40.90 22.67
N VAL A 179 31.80 -39.88 22.10
CA VAL A 179 32.04 -38.50 22.48
C VAL A 179 31.50 -38.41 23.89
N THR A 180 32.36 -38.69 24.87
CA THR A 180 32.09 -38.34 26.25
C THR A 180 32.18 -36.83 26.30
N ASP A 181 31.04 -36.15 26.11
CA ASP A 181 30.98 -34.69 26.21
C ASP A 181 31.66 -34.28 27.53
N GLY A 182 32.67 -33.42 27.45
CA GLY A 182 33.38 -32.96 28.63
C GLY A 182 32.42 -32.23 29.58
N VAL A 183 32.63 -32.38 30.89
CA VAL A 183 31.93 -31.59 31.92
C VAL A 183 31.81 -30.09 31.57
N PRO A 184 32.85 -29.40 31.06
CA PRO A 184 32.73 -27.99 30.67
C PRO A 184 31.79 -27.75 29.49
N GLN A 185 31.77 -28.66 28.50
CA GLN A 185 30.87 -28.56 27.34
C GLN A 185 29.41 -28.73 27.76
N ARG A 186 29.13 -29.66 28.68
CA ARG A 186 27.79 -29.83 29.26
C ARG A 186 27.37 -28.63 30.09
N ALA A 187 28.26 -28.11 30.93
CA ALA A 187 28.01 -26.92 31.74
C ALA A 187 27.70 -25.70 30.87
N LEU A 188 28.43 -25.51 29.77
CA LEU A 188 28.16 -24.43 28.81
C LEU A 188 26.79 -24.57 28.15
N ILE A 189 26.48 -25.72 27.56
CA ILE A 189 25.23 -25.93 26.82
C ILE A 189 24.01 -25.86 27.76
N LEU A 190 24.09 -26.48 28.94
CA LEU A 190 23.02 -26.43 29.94
C LEU A 190 22.91 -25.04 30.59
N GLY A 191 24.02 -24.34 30.77
CA GLY A 191 24.04 -22.96 31.26
C GLY A 191 23.36 -22.00 30.28
N LEU A 192 23.72 -22.06 29.00
CA LEU A 192 23.07 -21.28 27.94
C LEU A 192 21.58 -21.63 27.80
N PHE A 193 21.23 -22.92 27.91
CA PHE A 193 19.83 -23.34 27.87
C PHE A 193 19.04 -22.87 29.10
N SER A 194 19.64 -22.92 30.29
CA SER A 194 19.02 -22.41 31.53
C SER A 194 18.83 -20.90 31.47
N LEU A 195 19.82 -20.18 30.93
CA LEU A 195 19.71 -18.75 30.64
C LEU A 195 18.60 -18.47 29.64
N PHE A 196 18.52 -19.24 28.54
CA PHE A 196 17.43 -19.12 27.56
C PHE A 196 16.05 -19.34 28.21
N LEU A 197 15.90 -20.38 29.04
CA LEU A 197 14.65 -20.64 29.76
C LEU A 197 14.34 -19.51 30.75
N PHE A 198 15.32 -19.04 31.52
CA PHE A 198 15.16 -17.91 32.42
C PHE A 198 14.71 -16.65 31.67
N LEU A 199 15.36 -16.31 30.56
CA LEU A 199 14.97 -15.20 29.71
C LEU A 199 13.56 -15.40 29.11
N ARG A 200 13.17 -16.63 28.77
CA ARG A 200 11.81 -16.94 28.29
C ARG A 200 10.76 -16.75 29.39
N PHE A 201 11.08 -17.06 30.65
CA PHE A 201 10.19 -16.84 31.80
C PHE A 201 10.14 -15.37 32.25
N MET A 202 11.27 -14.67 32.18
CA MET A 202 11.38 -13.24 32.51
C MET A 202 10.91 -12.32 31.37
N ARG A 203 10.64 -12.89 30.18
CA ARG A 203 10.22 -12.15 29.01
C ARG A 203 8.87 -11.47 29.30
N PRO A 204 8.77 -10.13 29.11
CA PRO A 204 7.49 -9.43 29.23
C PRO A 204 6.44 -10.03 28.31
N TRP A 205 5.19 -10.01 28.76
CA TRP A 205 4.06 -10.39 27.92
C TRP A 205 3.75 -9.22 26.97
N ASP A 206 4.47 -9.21 25.85
CA ASP A 206 4.29 -8.26 24.76
C ASP A 206 4.08 -9.02 23.44
N PRO A 207 2.99 -8.73 22.69
CA PRO A 207 2.70 -9.33 21.38
C PRO A 207 3.85 -9.22 20.36
N VAL A 208 4.64 -8.15 20.43
CA VAL A 208 5.74 -7.86 19.51
C VAL A 208 6.80 -8.94 19.59
N TYR A 209 7.15 -9.37 20.82
CA TYR A 209 8.10 -10.47 20.98
C TYR A 209 7.55 -11.79 20.44
N MET A 210 6.23 -11.98 20.38
CA MET A 210 5.62 -13.19 19.79
C MET A 210 5.80 -13.16 18.28
N TYR A 211 5.53 -12.01 17.65
CA TYR A 211 5.81 -11.78 16.23
C TYR A 211 7.27 -12.09 15.89
N MET A 212 8.23 -11.43 16.54
CA MET A 212 9.68 -11.61 16.27
C MET A 212 10.20 -13.04 16.53
N SER A 213 9.43 -13.90 17.21
CA SER A 213 9.82 -15.28 17.50
C SER A 213 8.98 -16.35 16.80
N THR A 214 8.01 -15.96 15.97
CA THR A 214 7.16 -16.88 15.21
C THR A 214 7.87 -17.34 13.94
N THR A 215 7.75 -18.63 13.59
CA THR A 215 8.32 -19.16 12.34
C THR A 215 7.39 -18.83 11.17
N LEU A 216 7.96 -18.49 10.00
CA LEU A 216 7.20 -18.01 8.84
C LEU A 216 5.94 -18.86 8.49
N PRO A 217 5.98 -20.19 8.38
CA PRO A 217 4.76 -20.94 8.05
C PRO A 217 3.66 -20.87 9.11
N LEU A 218 4.02 -20.56 10.36
CA LEU A 218 3.06 -20.40 11.44
C LEU A 218 2.51 -18.97 11.52
N THR A 219 3.10 -17.98 10.86
CA THR A 219 2.54 -16.62 10.88
C THR A 219 1.19 -16.55 10.18
N THR A 220 0.91 -17.44 9.21
CA THR A 220 -0.37 -17.52 8.50
C THR A 220 -1.48 -18.20 9.33
N VAL A 221 -1.13 -18.94 10.37
CA VAL A 221 -2.05 -19.76 11.18
C VAL A 221 -2.19 -19.24 12.61
N ILE A 222 -1.10 -18.76 13.21
CA ILE A 222 -1.10 -18.19 14.56
C ILE A 222 -1.54 -16.74 14.46
N GLU A 223 -2.80 -16.51 14.78
CA GLU A 223 -3.32 -15.17 15.05
C GLU A 223 -2.49 -14.52 16.17
N GLY A 224 -2.13 -13.25 15.96
CA GLY A 224 -1.41 -12.47 16.96
C GLY A 224 -2.24 -12.28 18.23
N ALA A 225 -1.65 -11.66 19.25
CA ALA A 225 -2.43 -11.28 20.43
C ALA A 225 -3.61 -10.39 19.99
N VAL A 226 -4.81 -10.69 20.49
CA VAL A 226 -6.02 -9.93 20.20
C VAL A 226 -5.88 -8.53 20.80
N ARG A 227 -6.03 -7.50 19.97
CA ARG A 227 -6.15 -6.12 20.45
C ARG A 227 -7.56 -5.87 20.97
N HIS A 228 -7.67 -5.13 22.06
CA HIS A 228 -8.97 -4.67 22.56
C HIS A 228 -9.55 -3.51 21.74
N SER A 229 -8.68 -2.72 21.10
CA SER A 229 -9.02 -1.55 20.29
C SER A 229 -8.17 -1.54 19.02
N PRO A 230 -8.63 -1.00 17.88
CA PRO A 230 -7.83 -0.90 16.66
C PRO A 230 -6.49 -0.18 16.88
N VAL A 231 -6.52 0.90 17.67
CA VAL A 231 -5.34 1.66 18.08
C VAL A 231 -5.06 1.43 19.56
N ASP A 232 -3.85 0.97 19.87
CA ASP A 232 -3.43 0.72 21.25
C ASP A 232 -3.09 2.04 21.98
N THR A 233 -4.05 2.55 22.74
CA THR A 233 -3.91 3.74 23.58
C THR A 233 -3.62 3.40 25.04
N THR A 234 -3.25 2.15 25.35
CA THR A 234 -2.99 1.73 26.73
C THR A 234 -1.84 2.53 27.36
N GLY A 235 -2.01 2.92 28.63
CA GLY A 235 -1.00 3.68 29.38
C GLY A 235 -0.97 5.19 29.10
N THR A 236 -1.90 5.72 28.29
CA THR A 236 -2.04 7.16 28.04
C THR A 236 -2.93 7.83 29.09
N PRO A 237 -2.74 9.14 29.38
CA PRO A 237 -3.68 9.90 30.20
C PRO A 237 -5.05 9.97 29.52
N ALA A 238 -6.13 9.55 30.21
CA ALA A 238 -7.49 9.70 29.70
C ALA A 238 -7.88 11.19 29.70
N HIS A 239 -8.01 11.81 28.52
CA HIS A 239 -8.15 13.27 28.39
C HIS A 239 -9.30 13.75 27.49
N PHE A 240 -10.18 12.87 27.00
CA PHE A 240 -11.14 13.25 25.96
C PHE A 240 -12.55 12.68 26.15
N ASP A 241 -13.20 13.15 27.21
CA ASP A 241 -14.60 12.81 27.55
C ASP A 241 -15.59 13.16 26.41
N TYR A 242 -15.24 14.08 25.49
CA TYR A 242 -16.16 14.54 24.43
C TYR A 242 -16.32 13.59 23.24
N LEU A 243 -15.36 12.68 23.03
CA LEU A 243 -15.46 11.63 22.00
C LEU A 243 -16.08 10.34 22.54
N GLU A 244 -16.18 10.21 23.87
CA GLU A 244 -16.77 9.04 24.48
C GLU A 244 -18.27 8.99 24.15
N GLN A 245 -18.72 7.91 23.49
CA GLN A 245 -20.09 7.73 22.99
C GLN A 245 -20.53 8.69 21.88
N ALA A 246 -19.65 9.55 21.37
CA ALA A 246 -19.92 10.36 20.19
C ALA A 246 -19.89 9.49 18.93
N THR A 247 -20.75 9.81 17.97
CA THR A 247 -20.77 9.20 16.63
C THR A 247 -21.03 10.30 15.61
N SER A 248 -20.51 10.12 14.40
CA SER A 248 -20.83 11.00 13.26
C SER A 248 -22.02 10.52 12.46
N LEU A 249 -22.70 9.47 12.90
CA LEU A 249 -23.86 8.92 12.21
C LEU A 249 -25.17 9.50 12.77
N GLY A 250 -26.03 9.93 11.85
CA GLY A 250 -27.36 10.46 12.14
C GLY A 250 -28.35 10.18 11.00
N PRO A 251 -29.63 10.56 11.15
CA PRO A 251 -30.60 10.42 10.07
C PRO A 251 -30.26 11.36 8.90
N ALA A 252 -30.34 10.86 7.67
CA ALA A 252 -30.06 11.67 6.48
C ALA A 252 -31.01 12.89 6.37
N PRO A 253 -30.51 14.09 5.99
CA PRO A 253 -31.33 15.28 5.89
C PRO A 253 -32.38 15.16 4.79
N ARG A 254 -33.60 15.66 5.02
CA ARG A 254 -34.67 15.61 4.01
C ARG A 254 -34.71 16.87 3.17
N TRP A 255 -34.56 16.71 1.86
CA TRP A 255 -34.67 17.82 0.91
C TRP A 255 -35.88 17.69 0.00
N SER A 256 -36.52 18.82 -0.28
CA SER A 256 -37.76 18.84 -1.10
C SER A 256 -37.54 18.51 -2.56
N TRP A 257 -36.29 18.65 -3.05
CA TRP A 257 -35.91 18.41 -4.44
C TRP A 257 -35.49 16.95 -4.71
N MET A 258 -35.31 16.13 -3.67
CA MET A 258 -34.93 14.73 -3.86
C MET A 258 -36.09 13.88 -4.40
N SER A 259 -35.73 12.92 -5.24
CA SER A 259 -36.64 11.89 -5.74
C SER A 259 -37.19 11.04 -4.59
N LYS A 260 -38.35 10.43 -4.82
CA LYS A 260 -38.91 9.41 -3.91
C LYS A 260 -38.28 8.04 -4.11
N GLU A 261 -37.67 7.82 -5.27
CA GLU A 261 -37.00 6.56 -5.59
C GLU A 261 -35.51 6.66 -5.22
N PRO A 262 -34.91 5.58 -4.70
CA PRO A 262 -33.49 5.55 -4.39
C PRO A 262 -32.65 5.71 -5.68
N ILE A 263 -31.66 6.59 -5.62
CA ILE A 263 -30.72 6.88 -6.71
C ILE A 263 -29.33 6.40 -6.26
N ALA A 264 -28.55 5.87 -7.21
CA ALA A 264 -27.19 5.42 -6.95
C ALA A 264 -26.33 6.56 -6.35
N GLY A 265 -25.63 6.26 -5.24
CA GLY A 265 -24.88 7.22 -4.44
C GLY A 265 -25.71 8.07 -3.47
N PHE A 266 -27.04 7.97 -3.51
CA PHE A 266 -27.97 8.66 -2.60
C PHE A 266 -28.91 7.67 -1.89
N GLU A 267 -28.49 6.42 -1.73
CA GLU A 267 -29.30 5.33 -1.17
C GLU A 267 -29.73 5.60 0.27
N ASP A 268 -28.93 6.34 1.04
CA ASP A 268 -29.24 6.70 2.44
C ASP A 268 -30.46 7.64 2.59
N TRP A 269 -30.91 8.24 1.49
CA TRP A 269 -32.09 9.10 1.46
C TRP A 269 -33.38 8.37 1.07
N ASP A 270 -33.33 7.04 0.93
CA ASP A 270 -34.53 6.24 0.72
C ASP A 270 -35.51 6.44 1.89
N GLN A 271 -36.70 6.96 1.56
CA GLN A 271 -37.75 7.22 2.54
C GLN A 271 -38.37 5.94 3.11
N SER A 272 -38.08 4.77 2.53
CA SER A 272 -38.58 3.48 2.98
C SER A 272 -37.90 3.00 4.28
N ASP A 273 -36.67 3.44 4.55
CA ASP A 273 -35.92 3.13 5.77
C ASP A 273 -35.61 4.40 6.59
N PRO A 274 -36.56 4.87 7.42
CA PRO A 274 -36.39 6.08 8.22
C PRO A 274 -35.38 5.92 9.37
N LEU A 275 -34.88 4.71 9.61
CA LEU A 275 -33.87 4.42 10.64
C LEU A 275 -32.46 4.28 10.06
N ALA A 276 -32.32 4.36 8.73
CA ALA A 276 -31.02 4.35 8.08
C ALA A 276 -30.15 5.50 8.61
N LEU A 277 -28.98 5.11 9.11
CA LEU A 277 -27.97 6.05 9.56
C LEU A 277 -27.03 6.41 8.40
N HIS A 278 -26.68 7.68 8.36
CA HIS A 278 -25.84 8.34 7.36
C HIS A 278 -24.81 9.21 8.07
N TYR A 279 -23.68 9.48 7.42
CA TYR A 279 -22.73 10.46 7.94
C TYR A 279 -23.38 11.85 8.04
N ASN A 280 -23.37 12.43 9.23
CA ASN A 280 -23.91 13.76 9.47
C ASN A 280 -22.79 14.70 9.94
N PRO A 281 -22.40 15.71 9.14
CA PRO A 281 -21.36 16.67 9.53
C PRO A 281 -21.73 17.52 10.75
N HIS A 282 -23.01 17.58 11.14
CA HIS A 282 -23.42 18.23 12.38
C HIS A 282 -23.13 17.38 13.63
N ASP A 283 -23.22 16.06 13.48
CA ASP A 283 -23.00 15.11 14.57
C ASP A 283 -21.52 14.68 14.67
N ASP A 284 -20.72 14.87 13.60
CA ASP A 284 -19.28 14.57 13.62
C ASP A 284 -18.50 15.51 14.57
N PRO A 285 -17.97 15.01 15.70
CA PRO A 285 -17.21 15.82 16.64
C PRO A 285 -15.89 16.36 16.07
N LEU A 286 -15.33 15.73 15.03
CA LEU A 286 -14.09 16.16 14.37
C LEU A 286 -14.32 17.10 13.19
N HIS A 287 -15.56 17.25 12.71
CA HIS A 287 -15.85 18.07 11.54
C HIS A 287 -15.75 19.58 11.86
N ILE A 288 -15.04 20.28 10.99
CA ILE A 288 -14.87 21.73 10.98
C ILE A 288 -15.21 22.23 9.57
N SER A 289 -16.22 23.09 9.47
CA SER A 289 -16.62 23.69 8.19
C SER A 289 -16.04 25.09 8.04
N ASN A 290 -15.75 25.48 6.79
CA ASN A 290 -15.38 26.85 6.43
C ASN A 290 -16.39 27.50 5.47
N LEU A 291 -17.59 26.93 5.33
CA LEU A 291 -18.61 27.48 4.41
C LEU A 291 -19.18 28.83 4.88
N ASP A 292 -18.97 29.20 6.14
CA ASP A 292 -19.28 30.51 6.69
C ASP A 292 -18.22 31.58 6.35
N GLN A 293 -17.02 31.16 5.94
CA GLN A 293 -15.97 32.05 5.48
C GLN A 293 -16.27 32.57 4.07
N PRO A 294 -15.85 33.81 3.74
CA PRO A 294 -15.99 34.33 2.39
C PRO A 294 -15.13 33.52 1.40
N VAL A 295 -15.49 33.60 0.12
CA VAL A 295 -14.60 33.18 -0.97
C VAL A 295 -13.29 33.97 -0.89
N LEU A 296 -12.16 33.33 -1.20
CA LEU A 296 -10.84 33.95 -1.20
C LEU A 296 -10.84 35.25 -2.03
N GLU A 297 -10.27 36.32 -1.47
CA GLU A 297 -10.31 37.67 -2.06
C GLU A 297 -9.69 37.70 -3.47
N GLU A 298 -8.64 36.90 -3.67
CA GLU A 298 -7.87 36.79 -4.89
C GLU A 298 -8.70 36.31 -6.08
N ILE A 299 -9.66 35.40 -5.87
CA ILE A 299 -10.52 34.83 -6.92
C ILE A 299 -11.94 35.38 -6.89
N HIS A 300 -12.36 36.06 -5.81
CA HIS A 300 -13.72 36.52 -5.60
C HIS A 300 -14.23 37.37 -6.78
N ASN A 301 -13.43 38.34 -7.23
CA ASN A 301 -13.80 39.22 -8.33
C ASN A 301 -13.93 38.48 -9.68
N ALA A 302 -13.08 37.47 -9.91
CA ALA A 302 -13.13 36.67 -11.14
C ALA A 302 -14.37 35.78 -11.19
N LEU A 303 -14.74 35.16 -10.06
CA LEU A 303 -15.96 34.36 -9.95
C LEU A 303 -17.21 35.25 -10.07
N ALA A 304 -17.21 36.42 -9.42
CA ALA A 304 -18.34 37.35 -9.44
C ALA A 304 -18.54 38.08 -10.78
N SER A 305 -17.54 38.08 -11.69
CA SER A 305 -17.68 38.77 -12.99
C SER A 305 -18.64 38.05 -13.95
N GLY A 306 -18.87 36.75 -13.73
CA GLY A 306 -19.62 35.89 -14.64
C GLY A 306 -18.82 35.44 -15.87
N ASP A 307 -17.54 35.80 -15.96
CA ASP A 307 -16.68 35.38 -17.06
C ASP A 307 -16.23 33.93 -16.91
N VAL A 308 -16.01 33.47 -15.67
CA VAL A 308 -15.60 32.11 -15.32
C VAL A 308 -16.76 31.15 -15.55
N LYS A 309 -16.71 30.38 -16.64
CA LYS A 309 -17.72 29.38 -16.98
C LYS A 309 -17.15 27.98 -16.83
N ILE A 310 -17.79 27.13 -16.04
CA ILE A 310 -17.38 25.73 -15.88
C ILE A 310 -18.41 24.85 -16.57
N LYS A 311 -18.25 24.61 -17.86
CA LYS A 311 -19.11 23.73 -18.66
C LYS A 311 -18.72 22.26 -18.49
N HIS A 312 -17.41 21.97 -18.59
CA HIS A 312 -16.85 20.63 -18.41
C HIS A 312 -15.90 20.59 -17.20
N VAL A 313 -15.65 19.38 -16.71
CA VAL A 313 -14.66 19.10 -15.66
C VAL A 313 -13.79 17.94 -16.11
N VAL A 314 -12.46 18.16 -16.14
CA VAL A 314 -11.46 17.13 -16.39
C VAL A 314 -10.72 16.86 -15.08
N PHE A 315 -10.87 15.66 -14.53
CA PHE A 315 -10.21 15.22 -13.31
C PHE A 315 -9.11 14.21 -13.61
N LEU A 316 -7.87 14.66 -13.44
CA LEU A 316 -6.66 13.86 -13.56
C LEU A 316 -6.22 13.33 -12.20
N LYS A 317 -6.25 12.01 -12.04
CA LYS A 317 -5.59 11.32 -10.94
C LYS A 317 -4.19 10.95 -11.40
N LEU A 318 -3.19 11.55 -10.77
CA LEU A 318 -1.79 11.38 -11.15
C LEU A 318 -1.20 10.23 -10.34
N GLU A 319 -0.95 9.11 -11.00
CA GLU A 319 -0.35 7.90 -10.41
C GLU A 319 1.04 8.18 -9.86
N SER A 320 1.34 7.74 -8.63
CA SER A 320 2.67 7.79 -8.03
C SER A 320 3.32 9.20 -8.08
N ALA A 321 2.51 10.26 -8.04
CA ALA A 321 2.94 11.65 -8.22
C ALA A 321 3.37 12.30 -6.90
N ARG A 322 4.67 12.58 -6.76
CA ARG A 322 5.22 13.28 -5.59
C ARG A 322 5.09 14.80 -5.70
N ALA A 323 4.73 15.46 -4.60
CA ALA A 323 4.63 16.92 -4.54
C ALA A 323 5.96 17.66 -4.76
N ASP A 324 7.10 17.07 -4.37
CA ASP A 324 8.42 17.73 -4.43
C ASP A 324 9.03 17.81 -5.85
N ILE A 325 8.34 17.23 -6.83
CA ILE A 325 8.70 17.29 -8.25
C ILE A 325 7.52 17.75 -9.12
N PHE A 326 6.47 18.33 -8.53
CA PHE A 326 5.32 18.87 -9.26
C PHE A 326 5.11 20.35 -8.86
N PRO A 327 5.93 21.27 -9.38
CA PRO A 327 7.08 21.09 -10.28
C PRO A 327 8.39 20.79 -9.54
N LEU A 328 9.39 20.31 -10.27
CA LEU A 328 10.77 20.21 -9.78
C LEU A 328 11.33 21.60 -9.48
N GLN A 329 11.88 21.77 -8.28
CA GLN A 329 12.49 23.03 -7.84
C GLN A 329 14.01 22.91 -7.74
N LYS A 330 14.73 23.95 -8.17
CA LYS A 330 16.18 24.07 -8.01
C LYS A 330 16.56 24.12 -6.53
N ASP A 331 17.68 23.50 -6.18
CA ASP A 331 18.19 23.39 -4.79
C ASP A 331 17.25 22.69 -3.78
N SER A 332 16.15 22.10 -4.25
CA SER A 332 15.26 21.24 -3.48
C SER A 332 15.89 19.90 -3.13
N PHE A 333 15.16 19.07 -2.38
CA PHE A 333 15.59 17.71 -2.02
C PHE A 333 15.97 16.89 -3.26
N MET A 334 15.08 16.81 -4.25
CA MET A 334 15.33 16.03 -5.47
C MET A 334 16.52 16.57 -6.26
N TYR A 335 16.62 17.89 -6.41
CA TYR A 335 17.74 18.51 -7.13
C TYR A 335 19.09 18.20 -6.47
N LYS A 336 19.17 18.34 -5.14
CA LYS A 336 20.38 17.98 -4.37
C LYS A 336 20.73 16.51 -4.53
N ARG A 337 19.72 15.64 -4.49
CA ARG A 337 19.89 14.21 -4.67
C ARG A 337 20.44 13.84 -6.05
N ILE A 338 19.95 14.49 -7.11
CA ILE A 338 20.52 14.36 -8.45
C ILE A 338 21.98 14.81 -8.44
N ALA A 339 22.27 15.99 -7.87
CA ALA A 339 23.62 16.54 -7.78
C ALA A 339 24.61 15.58 -7.12
N GLU A 340 24.22 14.88 -6.06
CA GLU A 340 25.07 13.91 -5.35
C GLU A 340 25.55 12.74 -6.21
N THR A 341 24.85 12.44 -7.31
CA THR A 341 25.26 11.37 -8.24
C THR A 341 26.32 11.80 -9.24
N TRP A 342 26.55 13.11 -9.39
CA TRP A 342 27.54 13.69 -10.30
C TRP A 342 28.89 13.94 -9.61
N LYS A 343 29.97 13.97 -10.40
CA LYS A 343 31.32 14.29 -9.89
C LYS A 343 31.33 15.66 -9.23
N ASN A 344 32.00 15.77 -8.09
CA ASN A 344 32.06 16.99 -7.26
C ASN A 344 30.71 17.49 -6.74
N LYS A 345 29.64 16.67 -6.80
CA LYS A 345 28.28 17.03 -6.40
C LYS A 345 27.73 18.24 -7.16
N THR A 346 28.08 18.38 -8.43
CA THR A 346 27.64 19.48 -9.30
C THR A 346 27.02 18.91 -10.57
N ILE A 347 25.79 19.33 -10.87
CA ILE A 347 25.06 18.89 -12.07
C ILE A 347 25.64 19.62 -13.30
N PRO A 348 25.98 18.92 -14.39
CA PRO A 348 26.43 19.55 -15.62
C PRO A 348 25.37 20.50 -16.23
N PRO A 349 25.77 21.61 -16.88
CA PRO A 349 24.82 22.58 -17.45
C PRO A 349 23.77 21.97 -18.37
N GLU A 350 24.16 21.04 -19.25
CA GLU A 350 23.26 20.35 -20.17
C GLU A 350 22.20 19.50 -19.45
N VAL A 351 22.50 19.00 -18.26
CA VAL A 351 21.55 18.27 -17.42
C VAL A 351 20.66 19.24 -16.65
N VAL A 352 21.21 20.39 -16.21
CA VAL A 352 20.39 21.47 -15.64
C VAL A 352 19.34 21.94 -16.64
N ASP A 353 19.67 22.06 -17.93
CA ASP A 353 18.72 22.44 -18.99
C ASP A 353 17.61 21.39 -19.17
N ARG A 354 17.93 20.10 -19.07
CA ARG A 354 16.91 19.02 -19.09
C ARG A 354 16.00 19.09 -17.87
N LEU A 355 16.57 19.26 -16.68
CA LEU A 355 15.81 19.38 -15.43
C LEU A 355 14.91 20.62 -15.42
N ALA A 356 15.38 21.73 -15.98
CA ALA A 356 14.61 22.96 -16.15
C ALA A 356 13.38 22.78 -17.05
N ASN A 357 13.44 21.83 -17.99
CA ASN A 357 12.35 21.53 -18.91
C ASN A 357 11.51 20.30 -18.51
N LEU A 358 11.83 19.65 -17.38
CA LEU A 358 11.23 18.37 -16.99
C LEU A 358 9.75 18.47 -16.60
N THR A 359 9.36 19.58 -15.95
CA THR A 359 8.03 19.73 -15.32
C THR A 359 7.42 21.11 -15.59
N ARG A 360 7.53 21.55 -16.85
CA ARG A 360 7.10 22.90 -17.28
C ARG A 360 5.58 23.05 -17.22
N THR A 361 4.83 21.99 -17.46
CA THR A 361 3.37 22.03 -17.40
C THR A 361 2.89 22.08 -15.94
N ALA A 362 3.50 21.31 -15.04
CA ALA A 362 3.27 21.42 -13.61
C ALA A 362 3.59 22.82 -13.07
N GLU A 363 4.67 23.45 -13.56
CA GLU A 363 5.00 24.85 -13.22
C GLU A 363 3.92 25.83 -13.70
N LEU A 364 3.43 25.67 -14.93
CA LEU A 364 2.32 26.47 -15.47
C LEU A 364 1.06 26.36 -14.61
N PHE A 365 0.71 25.13 -14.18
CA PHE A 365 -0.50 24.89 -13.39
C PHE A 365 -0.38 25.38 -11.95
N THR A 366 0.76 25.12 -11.31
CA THR A 366 0.97 25.47 -9.89
C THR A 366 1.33 26.94 -9.68
N ASN A 367 1.99 27.54 -10.67
CA ASN A 367 2.64 28.85 -10.57
C ASN A 367 3.62 28.93 -9.36
N PHE A 368 4.19 27.80 -8.95
CA PHE A 368 5.20 27.75 -7.90
C PHE A 368 6.57 28.16 -8.45
N PRO A 369 7.37 28.95 -7.70
CA PRO A 369 8.70 29.34 -8.16
C PRO A 369 9.65 28.14 -8.23
N THR A 370 10.21 27.87 -9.41
CA THR A 370 11.11 26.73 -9.63
C THR A 370 12.59 27.08 -9.48
N GLY A 371 12.97 28.33 -9.72
CA GLY A 371 14.37 28.78 -9.71
C GLY A 371 15.17 28.38 -10.95
N PHE A 372 14.52 27.83 -11.97
CA PHE A 372 15.10 27.59 -13.29
C PHE A 372 14.90 28.81 -14.21
N GLU A 373 15.82 28.99 -15.16
CA GLU A 373 15.67 29.97 -16.24
C GLU A 373 15.26 29.21 -17.50
N HIS A 374 14.21 29.66 -18.18
CA HIS A 374 13.71 29.03 -19.40
C HIS A 374 12.87 30.02 -20.23
N ASP A 375 12.55 29.63 -21.46
CA ASP A 375 11.69 30.40 -22.37
C ASP A 375 10.21 30.00 -22.17
N ASP A 376 9.32 30.99 -22.09
CA ASP A 376 7.87 30.82 -21.93
C ASP A 376 7.15 30.70 -23.29
N ALA A 377 7.89 30.68 -24.40
CA ALA A 377 7.33 30.49 -25.73
C ALA A 377 6.48 29.21 -25.88
N ARG A 378 6.78 28.15 -25.10
CA ARG A 378 6.01 26.88 -25.08
C ARG A 378 4.53 27.08 -24.80
N PHE A 379 4.17 28.07 -23.97
CA PHE A 379 2.78 28.33 -23.56
C PHE A 379 2.29 29.69 -24.07
N ASN A 380 2.72 30.10 -25.26
CA ASN A 380 2.34 31.39 -25.86
C ASN A 380 2.67 32.60 -24.95
N GLY A 381 3.73 32.51 -24.15
CA GLY A 381 4.14 33.53 -23.18
C GLY A 381 3.31 33.57 -21.89
N ARG A 382 2.40 32.61 -21.69
CA ARG A 382 1.63 32.46 -20.47
C ARG A 382 2.51 31.94 -19.34
N LYS A 383 2.46 32.63 -18.19
CA LYS A 383 3.23 32.26 -16.99
C LYS A 383 2.48 31.36 -16.01
N ALA A 384 1.15 31.41 -16.03
CA ALA A 384 0.31 30.63 -15.14
C ALA A 384 -0.99 30.27 -15.84
N TYR A 385 -1.48 29.05 -15.63
CA TYR A 385 -2.81 28.65 -16.08
C TYR A 385 -3.89 29.37 -15.26
N GLY A 386 -3.73 29.46 -13.93
CA GLY A 386 -4.71 30.08 -13.04
C GLY A 386 -5.51 29.07 -12.24
N GLY A 387 -6.17 29.52 -11.17
CA GLY A 387 -6.84 28.65 -10.18
C GLY A 387 -6.03 28.50 -8.89
N ILE A 388 -6.36 27.48 -8.10
CA ILE A 388 -5.77 27.24 -6.78
C ILE A 388 -4.81 26.05 -6.80
N SER A 389 -3.69 26.17 -6.09
CA SER A 389 -2.69 25.09 -5.93
C SER A 389 -2.25 24.97 -4.49
N ALA A 390 -2.34 23.76 -3.92
CA ALA A 390 -1.99 23.51 -2.53
C ALA A 390 -0.51 23.13 -2.38
N LYS A 391 0.20 23.84 -1.50
CA LYS A 391 1.64 23.62 -1.26
C LYS A 391 1.94 22.48 -0.29
N ASP A 392 1.10 22.29 0.73
CA ASP A 392 1.17 21.16 1.66
C ASP A 392 -0.10 20.31 1.54
N ALA A 393 -0.16 19.55 0.44
CA ALA A 393 -1.25 18.62 0.16
C ALA A 393 -0.85 17.18 0.47
N ILE A 394 -1.78 16.42 1.06
CA ILE A 394 -1.66 14.98 1.27
C ILE A 394 -2.82 14.20 0.69
N THR A 395 -2.53 12.96 0.31
CA THR A 395 -3.56 12.00 -0.08
C THR A 395 -4.33 11.46 1.14
N SER A 396 -5.59 11.08 0.94
CA SER A 396 -6.37 10.35 1.94
C SER A 396 -6.06 8.85 1.96
N SER A 397 -5.34 8.33 0.95
CA SER A 397 -4.79 6.98 0.97
C SER A 397 -3.53 6.83 0.12
N THR A 398 -2.55 6.06 0.59
CA THR A 398 -1.36 5.71 -0.22
C THR A 398 -1.55 4.49 -1.13
N TYR A 399 -2.78 3.98 -1.23
CA TYR A 399 -3.20 2.93 -2.17
C TYR A 399 -4.14 3.51 -3.23
N THR A 400 -3.79 3.36 -4.52
CA THR A 400 -4.48 3.99 -5.67
C THR A 400 -6.00 3.87 -5.61
N LEU A 401 -6.55 2.66 -5.47
CA LEU A 401 -8.01 2.44 -5.54
C LEU A 401 -8.78 3.09 -4.38
N LYS A 402 -8.18 3.06 -3.19
CA LYS A 402 -8.70 3.77 -2.01
C LYS A 402 -8.61 5.29 -2.20
N SER A 403 -7.52 5.76 -2.80
CA SER A 403 -7.31 7.18 -3.11
C SER A 403 -8.29 7.70 -4.18
N LEU A 404 -8.64 6.89 -5.18
CA LEU A 404 -9.71 7.21 -6.14
C LEU A 404 -11.03 7.46 -5.39
N THR A 405 -11.39 6.57 -4.47
CA THR A 405 -12.60 6.70 -3.66
C THR A 405 -12.59 7.99 -2.84
N GLY A 406 -11.47 8.29 -2.16
CA GLY A 406 -11.40 9.51 -1.36
C GLY A 406 -11.40 10.81 -2.16
N SER A 407 -10.79 10.81 -3.35
CA SER A 407 -10.78 11.99 -4.24
C SER A 407 -12.09 12.22 -4.98
N PHE A 408 -12.76 11.17 -5.45
CA PHE A 408 -14.02 11.30 -6.19
C PHE A 408 -15.23 11.42 -5.28
N CYS A 409 -15.18 10.91 -4.05
CA CYS A 409 -16.30 10.92 -3.13
C CYS A 409 -16.13 11.85 -1.94
N GLY A 410 -14.95 12.47 -1.78
CA GLY A 410 -14.73 13.42 -0.68
C GLY A 410 -14.77 12.74 0.69
N VAL A 411 -14.50 11.43 0.73
CA VAL A 411 -14.56 10.58 1.92
C VAL A 411 -13.19 10.11 2.36
N THR A 412 -13.04 9.85 3.64
CA THR A 412 -11.92 9.07 4.12
C THR A 412 -12.07 7.60 3.72
N PRO A 413 -11.06 6.99 3.07
CA PRO A 413 -11.13 5.60 2.62
C PRO A 413 -11.30 4.60 3.76
N MET A 414 -11.72 3.37 3.42
CA MET A 414 -11.99 2.36 4.44
C MET A 414 -10.70 1.79 5.02
N VAL A 415 -10.63 1.73 6.35
CA VAL A 415 -9.53 1.12 7.10
C VAL A 415 -9.66 -0.41 7.05
N ALA A 416 -9.22 -0.99 5.94
CA ALA A 416 -9.18 -2.42 5.67
C ALA A 416 -8.11 -2.72 4.61
N ASP A 417 -7.47 -3.88 4.69
CA ASP A 417 -6.48 -4.30 3.70
C ASP A 417 -7.10 -4.44 2.30
N PHE A 418 -6.39 -3.88 1.30
CA PHE A 418 -6.73 -3.93 -0.12
C PHE A 418 -8.05 -3.22 -0.46
N ASN A 419 -8.42 -3.23 -1.74
CA ASN A 419 -9.68 -2.67 -2.20
C ASN A 419 -10.85 -3.49 -1.65
N ARG A 420 -11.64 -2.83 -0.81
CA ARG A 420 -12.81 -3.41 -0.15
C ARG A 420 -14.02 -2.48 -0.24
N GLU A 421 -13.80 -1.24 -0.66
CA GLU A 421 -14.81 -0.20 -0.84
C GLU A 421 -15.95 -0.66 -1.76
N PHE A 422 -15.66 -1.47 -2.79
CA PHE A 422 -16.68 -2.01 -3.70
C PHE A 422 -17.61 -3.05 -3.03
N GLU A 423 -17.24 -3.61 -1.87
CA GLU A 423 -18.07 -4.56 -1.10
C GLU A 423 -18.97 -3.84 -0.09
N HIS A 424 -18.79 -2.52 0.10
CA HIS A 424 -19.36 -1.76 1.20
C HIS A 424 -20.05 -0.47 0.71
N HIS A 425 -20.81 0.14 1.61
CA HIS A 425 -21.55 1.36 1.33
C HIS A 425 -20.63 2.58 1.35
N ILE A 426 -20.55 3.34 0.25
CA ILE A 426 -19.84 4.62 0.23
C ILE A 426 -20.78 5.66 0.84
N TYR A 427 -20.43 6.13 2.04
CA TYR A 427 -21.33 6.95 2.87
C TYR A 427 -21.49 8.40 2.42
N GLN A 428 -20.88 8.82 1.31
CA GLN A 428 -21.16 10.11 0.66
C GLN A 428 -21.22 9.95 -0.87
N PRO A 429 -22.09 10.71 -1.56
CA PRO A 429 -22.17 10.68 -3.01
C PRO A 429 -20.84 11.09 -3.66
N CYS A 430 -20.35 10.27 -4.59
CA CYS A 430 -19.23 10.60 -5.47
C CYS A 430 -19.61 11.65 -6.53
N LEU A 431 -18.63 12.36 -7.10
CA LEU A 431 -18.84 13.37 -8.14
C LEU A 431 -19.70 12.88 -9.31
N PRO A 432 -19.52 11.65 -9.87
CA PRO A 432 -20.45 11.14 -10.88
C PRO A 432 -21.88 11.06 -10.38
N HIS A 433 -22.11 10.59 -9.15
CA HIS A 433 -23.44 10.57 -8.53
C HIS A 433 -24.02 11.98 -8.35
N VAL A 434 -23.20 12.94 -7.90
CA VAL A 434 -23.61 14.34 -7.76
C VAL A 434 -24.02 14.91 -9.12
N PHE A 435 -23.21 14.72 -10.16
CA PHE A 435 -23.51 15.19 -11.51
C PHE A 435 -24.73 14.50 -12.13
N ASP A 436 -24.90 13.20 -11.91
CA ASP A 436 -26.12 12.47 -12.30
C ASP A 436 -27.36 13.04 -11.58
N MET A 437 -27.24 13.42 -10.30
CA MET A 437 -28.33 14.04 -9.53
C MET A 437 -28.65 15.45 -10.00
N LEU A 438 -27.62 16.27 -10.30
CA LEU A 438 -27.81 17.59 -10.88
C LEU A 438 -28.48 17.51 -12.25
N SER A 439 -28.19 16.48 -13.04
CA SER A 439 -28.79 16.23 -14.36
C SER A 439 -30.27 15.84 -14.31
N GLN A 440 -30.78 15.47 -13.13
CA GLN A 440 -32.17 15.08 -12.92
C GLN A 440 -33.03 16.24 -12.38
N GLN A 441 -32.45 17.43 -12.20
CA GLN A 441 -33.22 18.58 -11.74
C GLN A 441 -34.26 19.02 -12.80
N PRO A 442 -35.42 19.55 -12.39
CA PRO A 442 -36.55 19.80 -13.30
C PRO A 442 -36.27 20.78 -14.45
N ASP A 443 -35.27 21.65 -14.29
CA ASP A 443 -34.91 22.69 -15.25
C ASP A 443 -33.80 22.27 -16.24
N ILE A 444 -33.33 21.02 -16.17
CA ILE A 444 -32.31 20.45 -17.06
C ILE A 444 -32.94 19.95 -18.38
N THR A 445 -32.30 20.30 -19.49
CA THR A 445 -32.67 19.87 -20.85
C THR A 445 -31.53 20.08 -21.84
N SER A 446 -31.42 19.19 -22.83
CA SER A 446 -30.49 19.34 -23.96
C SER A 446 -31.05 20.22 -25.09
N GLU A 447 -32.32 20.65 -25.02
CA GLU A 447 -33.01 21.41 -26.08
C GLU A 447 -32.71 22.93 -26.05
N THR A 448 -31.66 23.36 -25.36
CA THR A 448 -31.29 24.77 -25.18
C THR A 448 -29.80 24.98 -25.43
N ASP A 449 -29.39 26.19 -25.80
CA ASP A 449 -27.98 26.57 -25.94
C ASP A 449 -27.36 27.01 -24.60
N ASP A 450 -28.16 27.10 -23.52
CA ASP A 450 -27.71 27.41 -22.18
C ASP A 450 -27.07 26.17 -21.53
N PHE A 451 -25.73 26.12 -21.55
CA PHE A 451 -24.98 24.97 -21.02
C PHE A 451 -25.24 24.69 -19.54
N THR A 452 -25.70 25.67 -18.75
CA THR A 452 -25.98 25.46 -17.33
C THR A 452 -27.14 24.49 -17.09
N LYS A 453 -27.96 24.27 -18.13
CA LYS A 453 -29.10 23.34 -18.16
C LYS A 453 -28.81 22.04 -18.88
N TRP A 454 -27.62 21.86 -19.43
CA TRP A 454 -27.24 20.61 -20.07
C TRP A 454 -27.03 19.51 -19.01
N PRO A 455 -27.49 18.27 -19.25
CA PRO A 455 -27.19 17.16 -18.38
C PRO A 455 -25.69 16.83 -18.42
N TRP A 456 -25.17 16.28 -17.33
CA TRP A 456 -23.82 15.78 -17.24
C TRP A 456 -23.70 14.36 -17.80
N HIS A 457 -22.51 14.06 -18.31
CA HIS A 457 -22.06 12.75 -18.73
C HIS A 457 -20.70 12.47 -18.09
N SER A 458 -20.63 11.41 -17.28
CA SER A 458 -19.43 11.04 -16.52
C SER A 458 -18.74 9.83 -17.15
N THR A 459 -17.45 9.95 -17.44
CA THR A 459 -16.64 8.88 -18.04
C THR A 459 -15.29 8.71 -17.34
N PHE A 460 -14.82 7.46 -17.21
CA PHE A 460 -13.52 7.14 -16.62
C PHE A 460 -12.56 6.55 -17.65
N MET A 461 -11.33 7.05 -17.75
CA MET A 461 -10.38 6.61 -18.76
C MET A 461 -9.01 6.25 -18.17
N MET A 462 -8.45 5.12 -18.57
CA MET A 462 -7.06 4.76 -18.33
C MET A 462 -6.54 3.80 -19.39
N SER A 463 -5.25 3.85 -19.70
CA SER A 463 -4.61 3.02 -20.74
C SER A 463 -4.12 1.66 -20.20
N VAL A 464 -4.43 1.37 -18.94
CA VAL A 464 -3.99 0.20 -18.19
C VAL A 464 -5.16 -0.67 -17.74
N THR A 465 -4.84 -1.87 -17.24
CA THR A 465 -5.84 -2.86 -16.79
C THR A 465 -6.67 -2.37 -15.63
N GLU A 466 -8.00 -2.57 -15.71
CA GLU A 466 -8.91 -2.36 -14.58
C GLU A 466 -9.15 -3.62 -13.73
N MET A 467 -8.46 -4.71 -14.04
CA MET A 467 -8.72 -6.00 -13.41
C MET A 467 -7.96 -6.17 -12.09
N TYR A 468 -7.01 -5.28 -11.80
CA TYR A 468 -6.23 -5.32 -10.57
C TYR A 468 -7.11 -5.01 -9.36
N ASP A 469 -7.07 -5.92 -8.38
CA ASP A 469 -7.74 -5.83 -7.09
C ASP A 469 -9.20 -5.35 -7.18
N ASN A 470 -9.95 -5.92 -8.13
CA ASN A 470 -11.37 -5.62 -8.37
C ASN A 470 -11.69 -4.15 -8.69
N GLN A 471 -10.77 -3.36 -9.26
CA GLN A 471 -11.10 -2.00 -9.71
C GLN A 471 -12.30 -1.99 -10.67
N ASN A 472 -12.43 -3.00 -11.53
CA ASN A 472 -13.58 -3.18 -12.42
C ASN A 472 -14.95 -3.22 -11.71
N LYS A 473 -14.99 -3.57 -10.42
CA LYS A 473 -16.19 -3.50 -9.56
C LYS A 473 -16.29 -2.17 -8.82
N LEU A 474 -15.16 -1.57 -8.46
CA LEU A 474 -15.12 -0.27 -7.78
C LEU A 474 -15.54 0.88 -8.73
N THR A 475 -15.04 0.93 -9.96
CA THR A 475 -15.29 2.05 -10.89
C THR A 475 -16.79 2.30 -11.12
N PRO A 476 -17.65 1.28 -11.36
CA PRO A 476 -19.10 1.48 -11.42
C PRO A 476 -19.70 1.91 -10.06
N HIS A 477 -19.16 1.42 -8.95
CA HIS A 477 -19.60 1.79 -7.59
C HIS A 477 -19.29 3.25 -7.24
N LEU A 478 -18.27 3.85 -7.89
CA LEU A 478 -17.99 5.29 -7.82
C LEU A 478 -18.93 6.13 -8.71
N GLY A 479 -19.81 5.48 -9.48
CA GLY A 479 -20.80 6.11 -10.35
C GLY A 479 -20.40 6.24 -11.82
N PHE A 480 -19.22 5.76 -12.23
CA PHE A 480 -18.80 5.77 -13.62
C PHE A 480 -19.40 4.59 -14.39
N ARG A 481 -20.42 4.88 -15.22
CA ARG A 481 -21.07 3.88 -16.07
C ARG A 481 -20.32 3.66 -17.39
N ASP A 482 -19.75 4.73 -17.93
CA ASP A 482 -18.95 4.71 -19.14
C ASP A 482 -17.46 4.77 -18.80
N LYS A 483 -16.67 3.93 -19.48
CA LYS A 483 -15.23 3.85 -19.23
C LYS A 483 -14.43 3.38 -20.44
N GLN A 484 -13.19 3.84 -20.52
CA GLN A 484 -12.15 3.32 -21.42
C GLN A 484 -10.98 2.78 -20.60
N THR A 485 -10.63 1.51 -20.82
CA THR A 485 -9.59 0.78 -20.09
C THR A 485 -8.76 -0.03 -21.07
N LYS A 486 -7.64 -0.62 -20.63
CA LYS A 486 -6.89 -1.57 -21.47
C LYS A 486 -7.81 -2.63 -22.08
N GLU A 487 -8.72 -3.17 -21.29
CA GLU A 487 -9.66 -4.22 -21.69
C GLU A 487 -10.64 -3.76 -22.77
N THR A 488 -10.94 -2.47 -22.90
CA THR A 488 -11.83 -1.94 -23.95
C THR A 488 -11.05 -1.56 -25.21
N ILE A 489 -9.89 -0.90 -25.09
CA ILE A 489 -9.16 -0.35 -26.23
C ILE A 489 -8.45 -1.42 -27.09
N ILE A 490 -8.12 -2.58 -26.52
CA ILE A 490 -7.47 -3.68 -27.24
C ILE A 490 -8.44 -4.53 -28.07
N LYS A 491 -9.75 -4.30 -27.95
CA LYS A 491 -10.76 -5.10 -28.65
C LYS A 491 -10.80 -4.71 -30.13
N PRO A 492 -10.92 -5.67 -31.08
CA PRO A 492 -11.02 -5.37 -32.52
C PRO A 492 -12.18 -4.43 -32.89
N GLU A 493 -13.24 -4.41 -32.09
CA GLU A 493 -14.40 -3.54 -32.21
C GLU A 493 -14.21 -2.13 -31.64
N ALA A 494 -13.08 -1.85 -30.98
CA ALA A 494 -12.80 -0.53 -30.41
C ALA A 494 -12.58 0.51 -31.53
N LYS A 495 -13.05 1.74 -31.30
CA LYS A 495 -13.10 2.80 -32.33
C LYS A 495 -11.72 3.15 -32.91
N HIS A 496 -10.68 3.09 -32.08
CA HIS A 496 -9.30 3.41 -32.44
C HIS A 496 -8.39 2.18 -32.43
N TYR A 497 -8.92 0.99 -32.72
CA TYR A 497 -8.12 -0.22 -32.88
C TYR A 497 -7.35 -0.22 -34.22
N PRO A 498 -6.12 -0.75 -34.28
CA PRO A 498 -5.34 -1.31 -33.17
C PRO A 498 -4.60 -0.26 -32.35
N VAL A 499 -4.36 -0.58 -31.08
CA VAL A 499 -3.41 0.14 -30.21
C VAL A 499 -2.04 0.22 -30.89
N THR A 500 -1.43 1.40 -30.91
CA THR A 500 -0.22 1.65 -31.72
C THR A 500 1.09 1.52 -30.94
N SER A 501 1.04 1.76 -29.64
CA SER A 501 2.17 1.70 -28.72
C SER A 501 2.38 0.30 -28.15
N ALA A 502 3.63 0.02 -27.76
CA ALA A 502 3.93 -1.11 -26.90
C ALA A 502 3.47 -0.85 -25.46
N GLU A 503 3.26 -1.92 -24.69
CA GLU A 503 3.05 -1.82 -23.25
C GLU A 503 4.31 -1.29 -22.56
N ILE A 504 4.15 -0.32 -21.65
CA ILE A 504 5.24 0.33 -20.92
C ILE A 504 5.49 -0.31 -19.55
N ASN A 505 4.49 -1.01 -19.00
CA ASN A 505 4.58 -1.70 -17.72
C ASN A 505 3.67 -2.93 -17.71
N TYR A 506 3.67 -3.67 -16.60
CA TYR A 506 2.86 -4.89 -16.46
C TYR A 506 1.34 -4.63 -16.35
N TYR A 507 0.90 -3.37 -16.32
CA TYR A 507 -0.51 -3.00 -16.32
C TYR A 507 -1.02 -2.59 -17.70
N GLY A 508 -0.20 -2.02 -18.59
CA GLY A 508 -0.63 -1.73 -19.95
C GLY A 508 0.16 -0.65 -20.70
N TYR A 509 -0.59 0.20 -21.40
CA TYR A 509 -0.11 1.12 -22.42
C TYR A 509 0.11 2.53 -21.88
N PRO A 510 0.91 3.37 -22.57
CA PRO A 510 1.02 4.78 -22.23
C PRO A 510 -0.31 5.52 -22.40
N GLU A 511 -0.48 6.62 -21.68
CA GLU A 511 -1.72 7.42 -21.65
C GLU A 511 -2.06 8.02 -23.02
N SER A 512 -1.06 8.22 -23.90
CA SER A 512 -1.26 8.75 -25.26
C SER A 512 -2.18 7.89 -26.13
N GLU A 513 -2.36 6.60 -25.83
CA GLU A 513 -3.34 5.75 -26.53
C GLU A 513 -4.80 6.18 -26.26
N LEU A 514 -5.06 7.01 -25.26
CA LEU A 514 -6.38 7.57 -24.97
C LEU A 514 -6.66 8.88 -25.70
N ARG A 515 -5.67 9.46 -26.40
CA ARG A 515 -5.77 10.77 -27.06
C ARG A 515 -7.05 10.93 -27.88
N GLU A 516 -7.30 10.01 -28.80
CA GLU A 516 -8.47 10.10 -29.68
C GLU A 516 -9.78 9.79 -28.95
N TYR A 517 -9.76 8.95 -27.90
CA TYR A 517 -10.93 8.70 -27.05
C TYR A 517 -11.34 9.94 -26.25
N ILE A 518 -10.37 10.71 -25.75
CA ILE A 518 -10.63 11.98 -25.04
C ILE A 518 -11.22 13.00 -26.01
N ARG A 519 -10.66 13.12 -27.22
CA ARG A 519 -11.18 13.99 -28.28
C ARG A 519 -12.62 13.64 -28.65
N ASP A 520 -12.91 12.35 -28.78
CA ASP A 520 -14.25 11.86 -29.06
C ASP A 520 -15.24 12.20 -27.94
N ALA A 521 -14.87 12.00 -26.67
CA ALA A 521 -15.73 12.32 -25.55
C ALA A 521 -16.09 13.81 -25.49
N ILE A 522 -15.15 14.70 -25.84
CA ILE A 522 -15.41 16.14 -25.95
C ILE A 522 -16.35 16.43 -27.13
N ASP A 523 -16.09 15.86 -28.31
CA ASP A 523 -16.94 16.06 -29.49
C ASP A 523 -18.36 15.55 -29.28
N ASP A 524 -18.51 14.40 -28.61
CA ASP A 524 -19.79 13.80 -28.27
C ASP A 524 -20.56 14.68 -27.29
N ALA A 525 -19.91 15.17 -26.23
CA ALA A 525 -20.53 16.05 -25.25
C ALA A 525 -21.02 17.37 -25.88
N GLU A 526 -20.21 18.01 -26.72
CA GLU A 526 -20.59 19.25 -27.38
C GLU A 526 -21.72 19.04 -28.41
N ARG A 527 -21.65 17.95 -29.19
CA ARG A 527 -22.69 17.62 -30.18
C ARG A 527 -24.05 17.34 -29.52
N ASP A 528 -24.03 16.63 -28.40
CA ASP A 528 -25.25 16.10 -27.77
C ASP A 528 -25.77 17.04 -26.65
N HIS A 529 -25.20 18.25 -26.53
CA HIS A 529 -25.52 19.24 -25.48
C HIS A 529 -25.45 18.61 -24.08
N GLN A 530 -24.30 18.03 -23.78
CA GLN A 530 -23.97 17.44 -22.49
C GLN A 530 -22.74 18.11 -21.88
N ARG A 531 -22.68 18.11 -20.55
CA ARG A 531 -21.51 18.54 -19.78
C ARG A 531 -20.64 17.34 -19.49
N LEU A 532 -19.36 17.44 -19.80
CA LEU A 532 -18.45 16.30 -19.67
C LEU A 532 -17.79 16.33 -18.30
N PHE A 533 -17.93 15.24 -17.54
CA PHE A 533 -17.05 14.93 -16.42
C PHE A 533 -16.11 13.78 -16.84
N LEU A 534 -14.92 14.13 -17.30
CA LEU A 534 -13.92 13.16 -17.73
C LEU A 534 -12.92 12.94 -16.60
N SER A 535 -12.85 11.72 -16.09
CA SER A 535 -11.83 11.31 -15.12
C SER A 535 -10.77 10.46 -15.79
N HIS A 536 -9.50 10.74 -15.54
CA HIS A 536 -8.38 9.99 -16.12
C HIS A 536 -7.32 9.66 -15.07
N LEU A 537 -6.97 8.38 -14.94
CA LEU A 537 -5.86 7.89 -14.11
C LEU A 537 -4.63 7.68 -15.00
N THR A 538 -3.55 8.41 -14.71
CA THR A 538 -2.25 8.19 -15.36
C THR A 538 -1.62 6.88 -14.84
N SER A 539 -0.54 6.40 -15.46
CA SER A 539 0.06 5.10 -15.14
C SER A 539 1.56 5.00 -15.40
N THR A 540 2.14 5.87 -16.24
CA THR A 540 3.54 5.77 -16.67
C THR A 540 4.53 5.95 -15.51
N THR A 541 4.15 6.73 -14.50
CA THR A 541 4.89 6.95 -13.25
C THR A 541 4.78 5.78 -12.25
N HIS A 542 3.98 4.75 -12.52
CA HIS A 542 4.00 3.52 -11.74
C HIS A 542 5.28 2.72 -12.03
N HIS A 543 5.87 2.11 -11.00
CA HIS A 543 7.00 1.19 -11.17
C HIS A 543 6.64 0.06 -12.17
N PRO A 544 7.44 -0.22 -13.21
CA PRO A 544 8.88 -0.01 -13.28
C PRO A 544 9.31 1.24 -14.07
N TRP A 545 8.47 2.26 -14.22
CA TRP A 545 8.78 3.53 -14.90
C TRP A 545 9.25 3.33 -16.35
N GLY A 546 8.51 2.51 -17.10
CA GLY A 546 8.70 2.36 -18.53
C GLY A 546 8.16 3.58 -19.26
N VAL A 547 8.86 4.05 -20.28
CA VAL A 547 8.38 5.08 -21.21
C VAL A 547 8.39 4.53 -22.63
N PRO A 548 7.57 5.07 -23.55
CA PRO A 548 7.53 4.59 -24.93
C PRO A 548 8.91 4.54 -25.59
N ASN A 549 9.18 3.44 -26.32
CA ASN A 549 10.44 3.19 -27.02
C ASN A 549 11.71 3.14 -26.14
N ASP A 550 11.56 3.01 -24.81
CA ASP A 550 12.68 3.08 -23.85
C ASP A 550 13.56 4.34 -24.05
N ALA A 551 12.93 5.46 -24.44
CA ALA A 551 13.60 6.71 -24.76
C ALA A 551 13.91 7.52 -23.48
N TYR A 552 14.94 7.12 -22.74
CA TYR A 552 15.37 7.81 -21.52
C TYR A 552 16.48 8.84 -21.80
N GLU A 553 16.32 10.05 -21.26
CA GLU A 553 17.39 11.02 -21.15
C GLU A 553 18.19 10.84 -19.85
N ASP A 554 19.48 11.18 -19.90
CA ASP A 554 20.35 11.09 -18.73
C ASP A 554 20.20 12.31 -17.83
N MET A 555 19.62 12.10 -16.65
CA MET A 555 19.45 13.08 -15.58
C MET A 555 20.40 12.77 -14.40
N MET A 556 20.77 11.51 -14.23
CA MET A 556 21.62 11.02 -13.13
C MET A 556 23.08 10.82 -13.58
N GLY A 557 24.04 11.01 -12.66
CA GLY A 557 25.48 10.88 -12.95
C GLY A 557 26.00 9.44 -13.09
N SER A 558 25.19 8.44 -12.74
CA SER A 558 25.47 7.01 -12.94
C SER A 558 24.23 6.28 -13.43
N LYS A 559 24.41 5.28 -14.30
CA LYS A 559 23.34 4.44 -14.86
C LYS A 559 23.24 3.05 -14.22
N SER A 560 23.67 2.92 -12.96
CA SER A 560 23.67 1.64 -12.25
C SER A 560 22.81 1.67 -10.99
N GLY A 561 22.16 0.54 -10.71
CA GLY A 561 21.33 0.33 -9.53
C GLY A 561 20.29 1.42 -9.32
N ALA A 562 20.17 1.89 -8.07
CA ALA A 562 19.24 2.93 -7.62
C ALA A 562 19.27 4.23 -8.45
N ASN A 563 20.40 4.57 -9.08
CA ASN A 563 20.49 5.77 -9.91
C ASN A 563 19.84 5.58 -11.28
N ASN A 564 19.88 4.36 -11.83
CA ASN A 564 19.15 4.05 -13.05
C ASN A 564 17.63 4.11 -12.81
N ASP A 565 17.18 3.56 -11.69
CA ASP A 565 15.78 3.60 -11.26
C ASP A 565 15.28 5.03 -11.08
N MET A 566 16.07 5.87 -10.40
CA MET A 566 15.77 7.30 -10.31
C MET A 566 15.71 7.98 -11.68
N ASN A 567 16.64 7.67 -12.58
CA ASN A 567 16.65 8.23 -13.93
C ASN A 567 15.36 7.88 -14.69
N ARG A 568 14.93 6.62 -14.62
CA ARG A 568 13.69 6.15 -15.25
C ARG A 568 12.46 6.81 -14.65
N TYR A 569 12.40 6.93 -13.32
CA TYR A 569 11.34 7.66 -12.63
C TYR A 569 11.24 9.12 -13.11
N LEU A 570 12.34 9.87 -13.12
CA LEU A 570 12.33 11.27 -13.58
C LEU A 570 11.87 11.39 -15.04
N ASN A 571 12.30 10.49 -15.93
CA ASN A 571 11.82 10.46 -17.31
C ASN A 571 10.31 10.14 -17.41
N SER A 572 9.80 9.23 -16.57
CA SER A 572 8.35 8.95 -16.52
C SER A 572 7.55 10.16 -16.04
N VAL A 573 8.10 10.97 -15.13
CA VAL A 573 7.51 12.23 -14.68
C VAL A 573 7.46 13.24 -15.82
N GLY A 574 8.55 13.40 -16.57
CA GLY A 574 8.57 14.26 -17.75
C GLY A 574 7.57 13.83 -18.83
N TYR A 575 7.43 12.52 -19.05
CA TYR A 575 6.44 11.98 -19.98
C TYR A 575 5.00 12.33 -19.56
N VAL A 576 4.67 12.16 -18.28
CA VAL A 576 3.34 12.55 -17.77
C VAL A 576 3.16 14.07 -17.83
N ASP A 577 4.17 14.89 -17.55
CA ASP A 577 4.10 16.36 -17.67
C ASP A 577 3.84 16.83 -19.11
N ASP A 578 4.43 16.14 -20.10
CA ASP A 578 4.15 16.39 -21.52
C ASP A 578 2.73 15.95 -21.91
N TRP A 579 2.24 14.83 -21.36
CA TRP A 579 0.84 14.41 -21.54
C TRP A 579 -0.15 15.44 -20.96
N LEU A 580 0.16 16.06 -19.82
CA LEU A 580 -0.64 17.16 -19.29
C LEU A 580 -0.70 18.35 -20.26
N SER A 581 0.41 18.66 -20.93
CA SER A 581 0.46 19.70 -21.97
C SER A 581 -0.45 19.33 -23.15
N GLU A 582 -0.39 18.08 -23.60
CA GLU A 582 -1.20 17.60 -24.72
C GLU A 582 -2.70 17.63 -24.40
N LEU A 583 -3.10 17.37 -23.15
CA LEU A 583 -4.50 17.51 -22.72
C LEU A 583 -4.98 18.96 -22.79
N ILE A 584 -4.13 19.95 -22.45
CA ILE A 584 -4.45 21.36 -22.64
C ILE A 584 -4.61 21.66 -24.14
N ASP A 585 -3.66 21.20 -24.97
CA ASP A 585 -3.70 21.41 -26.42
C ASP A 585 -4.98 20.83 -27.04
N ILE A 586 -5.41 19.62 -26.60
CA ILE A 586 -6.67 19.03 -27.04
C ILE A 586 -7.85 19.95 -26.73
N LEU A 587 -7.96 20.49 -25.51
CA LEU A 587 -9.07 21.37 -25.16
C LEU A 587 -9.02 22.72 -25.88
N GLU A 588 -7.82 23.25 -26.14
CA GLU A 588 -7.63 24.47 -26.94
C GLU A 588 -8.05 24.24 -28.40
N GLU A 589 -7.60 23.14 -29.01
CA GLU A 589 -8.00 22.73 -30.36
C GLU A 589 -9.50 22.51 -30.49
N LYS A 590 -10.13 21.92 -29.47
CA LYS A 590 -11.58 21.69 -29.40
C LYS A 590 -12.36 22.96 -29.03
N GLY A 591 -11.69 24.04 -28.64
CA GLY A 591 -12.31 25.31 -28.31
C GLY A 591 -13.02 25.35 -26.95
N VAL A 592 -12.81 24.37 -26.09
CA VAL A 592 -13.49 24.23 -24.78
C VAL A 592 -12.59 24.54 -23.57
N ALA A 593 -11.31 24.87 -23.80
CA ALA A 593 -10.35 25.16 -22.72
C ALA A 593 -10.82 26.27 -21.76
N ASN A 594 -11.44 27.34 -22.27
CA ASN A 594 -11.96 28.44 -21.46
C ASN A 594 -13.26 28.13 -20.71
N GLU A 595 -13.83 26.94 -20.92
CA GLU A 595 -15.06 26.48 -20.28
C GLU A 595 -14.85 25.16 -19.51
N THR A 596 -13.59 24.78 -19.25
CA THR A 596 -13.23 23.50 -18.63
C THR A 596 -12.45 23.72 -17.34
N LEU A 597 -12.95 23.15 -16.24
CA LEU A 597 -12.21 23.06 -14.98
C LEU A 597 -11.27 21.85 -15.02
N PHE A 598 -9.97 22.09 -14.87
CA PHE A 598 -8.99 21.04 -14.65
C PHE A 598 -8.79 20.79 -13.16
N VAL A 599 -8.87 19.53 -12.76
CA VAL A 599 -8.58 19.09 -11.40
C VAL A 599 -7.46 18.07 -11.49
N MET A 600 -6.35 18.31 -10.81
CA MET A 600 -5.24 17.36 -10.71
C MET A 600 -5.01 17.02 -9.25
N ALA A 601 -4.94 15.72 -8.95
CA ALA A 601 -4.54 15.25 -7.64
C ALA A 601 -3.65 14.01 -7.80
N GLY A 602 -2.53 13.96 -7.09
CA GLY A 602 -1.80 12.69 -6.98
C GLY A 602 -2.65 11.64 -6.26
N ASP A 603 -2.55 10.38 -6.66
CA ASP A 603 -3.14 9.29 -5.89
C ASP A 603 -2.36 9.01 -4.62
N HIS A 604 -1.04 8.95 -4.75
CA HIS A 604 -0.06 8.86 -3.71
C HIS A 604 1.29 9.29 -4.29
N GLY A 605 2.25 9.57 -3.41
CA GLY A 605 3.64 9.65 -3.83
C GLY A 605 4.30 8.28 -3.79
N LEU A 606 5.60 8.23 -3.58
CA LEU A 606 6.33 7.00 -3.31
C LEU A 606 7.60 7.31 -2.54
N SER A 607 8.07 6.34 -1.75
CA SER A 607 9.48 6.29 -1.39
C SER A 607 10.31 6.10 -2.66
N LEU A 608 11.49 6.71 -2.69
CA LEU A 608 12.46 6.51 -3.77
C LEU A 608 13.64 5.70 -3.24
N PRO A 609 14.46 5.08 -4.12
CA PRO A 609 15.59 4.26 -3.68
C PRO A 609 16.40 4.97 -2.58
N ASN A 610 16.95 4.30 -1.57
CA ASN A 610 17.69 4.94 -0.45
C ASN A 610 16.87 5.83 0.53
N ASP A 611 15.60 6.15 0.27
CA ASP A 611 14.73 6.94 1.17
C ASP A 611 13.51 6.11 1.62
N GLY A 612 13.70 4.80 1.80
CA GLY A 612 12.67 3.91 2.34
C GLY A 612 12.10 2.87 1.37
N GLY A 613 12.42 2.87 0.07
CA GLY A 613 11.95 1.83 -0.87
C GLY A 613 11.66 2.37 -2.27
N ILE A 614 10.90 1.63 -3.08
CA ILE A 614 10.46 2.07 -4.43
C ILE A 614 8.95 1.98 -4.64
N THR A 615 8.20 1.81 -3.55
CA THR A 615 6.74 1.57 -3.57
C THR A 615 6.12 2.16 -2.31
N PRO A 616 4.86 2.63 -2.37
CA PRO A 616 4.10 2.99 -1.17
C PRO A 616 3.64 1.78 -0.34
N TYR A 617 3.80 0.55 -0.85
CA TYR A 617 3.39 -0.69 -0.17
C TYR A 617 4.07 -0.82 1.21
N ASP A 618 3.26 -0.79 2.28
CA ASP A 618 3.70 -0.84 3.68
C ASP A 618 4.89 0.11 3.94
N ASN A 619 4.82 1.32 3.36
CA ASN A 619 5.89 2.31 3.46
C ASN A 619 5.44 3.61 4.15
N PRO A 620 5.90 3.88 5.39
CA PRO A 620 5.46 5.04 6.15
C PRO A 620 6.19 6.35 5.78
N HIS A 621 7.15 6.32 4.86
CA HIS A 621 7.94 7.50 4.50
C HIS A 621 7.08 8.64 3.93
N VAL A 622 7.31 9.88 4.37
CA VAL A 622 6.53 11.08 3.97
C VAL A 622 6.38 11.27 2.45
N GLY A 623 7.37 10.82 1.68
CA GLY A 623 7.35 10.86 0.21
C GLY A 623 6.20 10.07 -0.42
N SER A 624 5.59 9.11 0.29
CA SER A 624 4.40 8.37 -0.18
C SER A 624 3.09 9.14 0.00
N PHE A 625 3.08 10.21 0.81
CA PHE A 625 1.86 10.88 1.27
C PHE A 625 1.65 12.25 0.62
N LYS A 626 2.74 13.01 0.43
CA LYS A 626 2.70 14.36 -0.13
C LYS A 626 2.50 14.30 -1.65
N VAL A 627 1.38 14.83 -2.11
CA VAL A 627 0.94 14.79 -3.51
C VAL A 627 0.59 16.19 -4.00
N PRO A 628 0.67 16.48 -5.31
CA PRO A 628 0.10 17.71 -5.85
C PRO A 628 -1.43 17.69 -5.74
N ILE A 629 -2.05 18.83 -5.41
CA ILE A 629 -3.48 19.08 -5.57
C ILE A 629 -3.64 20.47 -6.22
N VAL A 630 -4.20 20.50 -7.43
CA VAL A 630 -4.40 21.71 -8.23
C VAL A 630 -5.82 21.71 -8.79
N ILE A 631 -6.49 22.85 -8.70
CA ILE A 631 -7.79 23.10 -9.36
C ILE A 631 -7.63 24.34 -10.21
N ALA A 632 -7.57 24.13 -11.53
CA ALA A 632 -7.13 25.09 -12.53
C ALA A 632 -8.26 25.48 -13.49
N HIS A 633 -8.36 26.77 -13.77
CA HIS A 633 -9.25 27.32 -14.79
C HIS A 633 -8.59 28.55 -15.41
N PRO A 634 -8.57 28.71 -16.74
CA PRO A 634 -7.75 29.73 -17.38
C PRO A 634 -8.19 31.18 -17.11
N GLN A 635 -9.43 31.36 -16.64
CA GLN A 635 -10.00 32.67 -16.28
C GLN A 635 -9.92 32.98 -14.77
N LEU A 636 -9.38 32.07 -13.96
CA LEU A 636 -9.10 32.35 -12.56
C LEU A 636 -7.68 32.90 -12.41
N PRO A 637 -7.43 33.85 -11.49
CA PRO A 637 -6.06 34.21 -11.13
C PRO A 637 -5.38 33.03 -10.40
N PRO A 638 -4.05 32.90 -10.49
CA PRO A 638 -3.31 31.87 -9.77
C PRO A 638 -3.22 32.22 -8.28
N VAL A 639 -3.52 31.24 -7.42
CA VAL A 639 -3.53 31.36 -5.96
C VAL A 639 -2.86 30.14 -5.34
N GLN A 640 -1.94 30.38 -4.41
CA GLN A 640 -1.29 29.34 -3.63
C GLN A 640 -2.00 29.18 -2.28
N ILE A 641 -2.35 27.95 -1.92
CA ILE A 641 -2.86 27.60 -0.59
C ILE A 641 -1.69 27.07 0.24
N ASP A 642 -1.28 27.83 1.24
CA ASP A 642 -0.19 27.47 2.17
C ASP A 642 -0.67 26.62 3.35
N THR A 643 -1.95 26.70 3.70
CA THR A 643 -2.53 25.88 4.78
C THR A 643 -2.59 24.40 4.34
N PRO A 644 -2.39 23.43 5.24
CA PRO A 644 -2.44 22.02 4.90
C PRO A 644 -3.77 21.63 4.26
N VAL A 645 -3.71 20.79 3.22
CA VAL A 645 -4.86 20.28 2.47
C VAL A 645 -4.83 18.75 2.41
N ILE A 646 -6.00 18.12 2.39
CA ILE A 646 -6.17 16.69 2.13
C ILE A 646 -7.12 16.44 0.94
N SER A 647 -6.92 15.34 0.20
CA SER A 647 -7.69 15.02 -1.01
C SER A 647 -9.22 14.96 -0.84
N THR A 648 -9.75 14.75 0.36
CA THR A 648 -11.21 14.72 0.61
C THR A 648 -11.86 16.09 0.43
N GLN A 649 -11.06 17.16 0.40
CA GLN A 649 -11.50 18.53 0.16
C GLN A 649 -11.79 18.83 -1.33
N ILE A 650 -11.43 17.94 -2.25
CA ILE A 650 -11.57 18.18 -3.69
C ILE A 650 -13.04 18.30 -4.11
N VAL A 651 -13.87 17.34 -3.70
CA VAL A 651 -15.31 17.31 -4.04
C VAL A 651 -16.07 18.55 -3.57
N PRO A 652 -16.03 18.94 -2.28
CA PRO A 652 -16.70 20.16 -1.84
C PRO A 652 -16.17 21.40 -2.54
N THR A 653 -14.89 21.45 -2.90
CA THR A 653 -14.31 22.58 -3.63
C THR A 653 -14.85 22.70 -5.06
N ILE A 654 -14.98 21.59 -5.80
CA ILE A 654 -15.54 21.59 -7.15
C ILE A 654 -17.01 22.07 -7.11
N ILE A 655 -17.80 21.56 -6.17
CA ILE A 655 -19.19 21.97 -6.00
C ILE A 655 -19.28 23.45 -5.62
N ASP A 656 -18.42 23.93 -4.72
CA ASP A 656 -18.35 25.35 -4.33
C ASP A 656 -18.01 26.24 -5.51
N LEU A 657 -17.03 25.87 -6.35
CA LEU A 657 -16.69 26.59 -7.58
C LEU A 657 -17.86 26.65 -8.57
N LEU A 658 -18.59 25.55 -8.77
CA LEU A 658 -19.76 25.53 -9.64
C LEU A 658 -20.87 26.47 -9.17
N ILE A 659 -21.06 26.59 -7.86
CA ILE A 659 -22.02 27.52 -7.23
C ILE A 659 -21.55 28.97 -7.38
N GLU A 660 -20.32 29.28 -6.99
CA GLU A 660 -19.81 30.65 -6.92
C GLU A 660 -19.50 31.25 -8.31
N SER A 661 -19.26 30.41 -9.32
CA SER A 661 -19.14 30.83 -10.73
C SER A 661 -20.48 30.94 -11.47
N ALA A 662 -21.60 30.64 -10.81
CA ALA A 662 -22.93 30.56 -11.44
C ALA A 662 -22.97 29.61 -12.66
N SER A 663 -22.21 28.52 -12.62
CA SER A 663 -22.12 27.52 -13.70
C SER A 663 -23.17 26.40 -13.57
N LEU A 664 -24.25 26.64 -12.83
CA LEU A 664 -25.35 25.71 -12.60
C LEU A 664 -26.69 26.40 -12.84
N SER A 665 -27.69 25.63 -13.26
CA SER A 665 -29.08 26.08 -13.31
C SER A 665 -29.61 26.50 -11.93
N GLN A 666 -30.78 27.12 -11.86
CA GLN A 666 -31.33 27.60 -10.59
C GLN A 666 -31.64 26.45 -9.64
N ASP A 667 -32.28 25.38 -10.13
CA ASP A 667 -32.62 24.22 -9.30
C ASP A 667 -31.36 23.43 -8.95
N SER A 668 -30.42 23.27 -9.89
CA SER A 668 -29.13 22.65 -9.62
C SER A 668 -28.30 23.40 -8.58
N THR A 669 -28.31 24.73 -8.60
CA THR A 669 -27.61 25.55 -7.59
C THR A 669 -28.16 25.32 -6.19
N ARG A 670 -29.49 25.17 -6.06
CA ARG A 670 -30.13 24.87 -4.77
C ARG A 670 -29.69 23.50 -4.26
N SER A 671 -29.79 22.47 -5.09
CA SER A 671 -29.44 21.10 -4.73
C SER A 671 -27.94 20.98 -4.43
N ALA A 672 -27.08 21.64 -5.20
CA ALA A 672 -25.63 21.67 -4.98
C ALA A 672 -25.23 22.29 -3.63
N ARG A 673 -25.92 23.35 -3.16
CA ARG A 673 -25.64 23.95 -1.84
C ARG A 673 -25.94 22.98 -0.70
N ASP A 674 -27.04 22.26 -0.81
CA ASP A 674 -27.45 21.24 0.15
C ASP A 674 -26.45 20.07 0.15
N ILE A 675 -26.09 19.54 -1.03
CA ILE A 675 -25.11 18.45 -1.18
C ILE A 675 -23.71 18.86 -0.68
N ARG A 676 -23.23 20.06 -1.03
CA ARG A 676 -21.91 20.58 -0.57
C ARG A 676 -21.79 20.57 0.95
N SER A 677 -22.89 20.82 1.65
CA SER A 677 -22.90 20.88 3.12
C SER A 677 -22.73 19.53 3.81
N LEU A 678 -22.80 18.42 3.08
CA LEU A 678 -22.63 17.07 3.61
C LEU A 678 -21.18 16.64 3.79
N TYR A 679 -20.27 17.17 2.97
CA TYR A 679 -18.89 16.65 2.89
C TYR A 679 -18.09 16.95 4.15
N GLU A 680 -17.20 16.01 4.51
CA GLU A 680 -16.30 16.13 5.67
C GLU A 680 -15.16 17.14 5.43
N GLY A 681 -14.80 17.38 4.16
CA GLY A 681 -13.72 18.29 3.78
C GLY A 681 -14.15 19.75 3.67
N GLN A 682 -13.25 20.66 4.05
CA GLN A 682 -13.40 22.10 3.83
C GLN A 682 -13.21 22.46 2.35
N SER A 683 -13.88 23.52 1.87
CA SER A 683 -13.67 24.03 0.51
C SER A 683 -12.36 24.81 0.42
N MET A 684 -11.54 24.56 -0.61
CA MET A 684 -10.25 25.24 -0.81
C MET A 684 -10.38 26.65 -1.42
N ILE A 685 -11.56 27.04 -1.91
CA ILE A 685 -11.80 28.41 -2.39
C ILE A 685 -12.20 29.39 -1.28
N ARG A 686 -12.04 28.97 -0.02
CA ARG A 686 -12.30 29.74 1.19
C ARG A 686 -11.11 29.58 2.15
N PRO A 687 -10.88 30.53 3.07
CA PRO A 687 -9.89 30.37 4.13
C PRO A 687 -10.07 29.05 4.89
N GLN A 688 -8.97 28.33 5.11
CA GLN A 688 -8.98 27.06 5.85
C GLN A 688 -9.03 27.32 7.35
N VAL A 689 -9.96 26.67 8.06
CA VAL A 689 -10.09 26.73 9.50
C VAL A 689 -9.33 25.53 10.10
N VAL A 690 -8.17 25.80 10.68
CA VAL A 690 -7.30 24.75 11.23
C VAL A 690 -7.65 24.34 12.67
N LYS A 691 -8.37 25.22 13.39
CA LYS A 691 -8.79 25.01 14.78
C LYS A 691 -10.08 25.77 15.07
N GLN A 692 -11.04 25.11 15.73
CA GLN A 692 -12.31 25.71 16.13
C GLN A 692 -12.81 25.11 17.45
N ASP A 693 -13.22 25.94 18.41
CA ASP A 693 -13.79 25.50 19.70
C ASP A 693 -12.95 24.45 20.45
N GLY A 694 -11.61 24.60 20.39
CA GLY A 694 -10.66 23.67 21.01
C GLY A 694 -10.35 22.41 20.20
N ARG A 695 -11.05 22.17 19.09
CA ARG A 695 -10.84 21.06 18.15
C ARG A 695 -9.87 21.46 17.05
N GLU A 696 -9.07 20.52 16.59
CA GLU A 696 -8.14 20.70 15.47
C GLU A 696 -8.68 20.01 14.22
N ALA A 697 -8.37 20.55 13.04
CA ALA A 697 -8.68 19.89 11.78
C ALA A 697 -7.67 18.75 11.55
N TRP A 698 -8.12 17.51 11.77
CA TRP A 698 -7.30 16.31 11.64
C TRP A 698 -7.35 15.77 10.20
N HIS A 699 -6.20 15.35 9.69
CA HIS A 699 -6.11 14.65 8.40
C HIS A 699 -5.63 13.22 8.62
N PHE A 700 -6.39 12.27 8.10
CA PHE A 700 -6.10 10.84 8.18
C PHE A 700 -5.78 10.30 6.79
N THR A 701 -4.69 9.54 6.68
CA THR A 701 -4.31 8.84 5.46
C THR A 701 -4.24 7.34 5.72
N VAL A 702 -5.10 6.58 5.05
CA VAL A 702 -5.08 5.12 5.05
C VAL A 702 -3.86 4.63 4.27
N MET A 703 -2.98 3.89 4.92
CA MET A 703 -1.71 3.53 4.32
C MET A 703 -1.81 2.20 3.59
N ASN A 704 -1.26 2.13 2.38
CA ASN A 704 -1.14 0.90 1.59
C ASN A 704 -0.48 -0.21 2.43
N THR A 705 -1.10 -1.37 2.60
CA THR A 705 -2.26 -1.89 1.82
C THR A 705 -3.66 -1.49 2.30
N GLY A 706 -3.80 -0.97 3.52
CA GLY A 706 -5.01 -0.35 4.04
C GLY A 706 -5.38 -0.72 5.46
N GLY A 707 -4.81 -1.80 6.00
CA GLY A 707 -5.11 -2.31 7.35
C GLY A 707 -3.90 -2.52 8.25
N SER A 708 -2.67 -2.21 7.81
CA SER A 708 -1.46 -2.32 8.64
C SER A 708 -1.18 -1.05 9.45
N TRP A 709 -1.27 0.11 8.79
CA TRP A 709 -0.85 1.40 9.32
C TRP A 709 -1.83 2.50 8.91
N LEU A 710 -1.86 3.57 9.71
CA LEU A 710 -2.56 4.81 9.41
C LEU A 710 -1.60 5.99 9.67
N SER A 711 -1.59 7.02 8.82
CA SER A 711 -0.92 8.27 9.13
C SER A 711 -1.93 9.32 9.59
N VAL A 712 -1.61 10.05 10.66
CA VAL A 712 -2.39 11.18 11.16
C VAL A 712 -1.53 12.44 11.27
N ARG A 713 -2.11 13.58 10.91
CA ARG A 713 -1.58 14.92 11.14
C ARG A 713 -2.70 15.88 11.54
N SER A 714 -2.34 17.02 12.11
CA SER A 714 -3.28 18.12 12.37
C SER A 714 -2.89 19.32 11.52
N ALA A 715 -3.88 19.97 10.89
CA ALA A 715 -3.63 21.20 10.14
C ALA A 715 -3.21 22.37 11.06
N ALA A 716 -3.50 22.28 12.37
CA ALA A 716 -3.06 23.25 13.36
C ALA A 716 -1.60 23.07 13.80
N ARG A 717 -1.05 21.85 13.64
CA ARG A 717 0.35 21.47 13.96
C ARG A 717 0.95 20.68 12.79
N PRO A 718 1.08 21.29 11.59
CA PRO A 718 1.52 20.59 10.39
C PRO A 718 2.96 20.09 10.44
N GLU A 719 3.76 20.59 11.38
CA GLU A 719 5.10 20.12 11.63
C GLU A 719 5.14 18.69 12.20
N PHE A 720 4.06 18.21 12.82
CA PHE A 720 4.04 16.87 13.43
C PHE A 720 3.26 15.86 12.60
N ARG A 721 3.82 14.66 12.55
CA ARG A 721 3.20 13.51 11.89
C ARG A 721 3.38 12.26 12.73
N LEU A 722 2.32 11.48 12.82
CA LEU A 722 2.29 10.21 13.54
C LEU A 722 1.79 9.11 12.60
N VAL A 723 2.57 8.03 12.44
CA VAL A 723 2.12 6.80 11.80
C VAL A 723 1.82 5.78 12.90
N ILE A 724 0.59 5.28 12.86
CA ILE A 724 -0.04 4.48 13.90
C ILE A 724 -0.23 3.06 13.38
N PRO A 725 0.26 2.03 14.10
CA PRO A 725 0.09 0.65 13.74
C PRO A 725 -1.34 0.19 14.08
N LEU A 726 -2.03 -0.42 13.11
CA LEU A 726 -3.33 -1.08 13.28
C LEU A 726 -3.16 -2.59 13.59
N VAL A 727 -1.94 -3.11 13.38
CA VAL A 727 -1.52 -4.48 13.71
C VAL A 727 -0.32 -4.47 14.67
N ASN A 728 -0.12 -5.59 15.39
CA ASN A 728 0.86 -5.68 16.50
C ASN A 728 2.32 -5.88 16.08
N ASP A 729 2.57 -6.03 14.80
CA ASP A 729 3.86 -6.43 14.24
C ASP A 729 4.61 -5.30 13.52
N VAL A 730 4.10 -4.08 13.60
CA VAL A 730 4.71 -2.89 12.99
C VAL A 730 4.83 -1.75 14.01
N GLU A 731 5.84 -0.89 13.86
CA GLU A 731 6.12 0.19 14.81
C GLU A 731 5.18 1.40 14.67
N TRP A 732 4.99 2.11 15.79
CA TRP A 732 4.61 3.52 15.77
C TRP A 732 5.79 4.37 15.31
N ARG A 733 5.50 5.44 14.56
CA ARG A 733 6.52 6.36 14.04
C ARG A 733 6.09 7.80 14.25
N PHE A 734 6.90 8.59 14.94
CA PHE A 734 6.71 10.03 15.11
C PHE A 734 7.79 10.83 14.37
N SER A 735 7.39 11.90 13.69
CA SER A 735 8.29 12.81 12.98
C SER A 735 7.91 14.27 13.22
N ASP A 736 8.93 15.12 13.37
CA ASP A 736 8.84 16.57 13.22
C ASP A 736 9.39 16.97 11.84
N VAL A 737 8.50 17.14 10.87
CA VAL A 737 8.85 17.44 9.48
C VAL A 737 9.37 18.87 9.29
N SER A 738 9.31 19.73 10.31
CA SER A 738 9.99 21.03 10.26
C SER A 738 11.50 20.91 10.48
N LYS A 739 11.93 19.91 11.26
CA LYS A 739 13.34 19.61 11.55
C LYS A 739 13.90 18.54 10.61
N ASP A 740 13.10 17.55 10.27
CA ASP A 740 13.45 16.45 9.38
C ASP A 740 12.41 16.32 8.26
N PRO A 741 12.43 17.22 7.26
CA PRO A 741 11.39 17.32 6.23
C PRO A 741 11.26 16.09 5.33
N ASN A 742 12.30 15.25 5.29
CA ASN A 742 12.33 14.00 4.54
C ASN A 742 12.27 12.77 5.45
N GLU A 743 12.04 12.93 6.76
CA GLU A 743 11.93 11.85 7.73
C GLU A 743 13.04 10.79 7.65
N LEU A 744 14.30 11.23 7.55
CA LEU A 744 15.47 10.35 7.51
C LEU A 744 15.82 9.77 8.89
N SER A 745 15.34 10.39 9.97
CA SER A 745 15.61 10.01 11.36
C SER A 745 14.37 10.15 12.25
N PRO A 746 13.28 9.41 11.93
CA PRO A 746 12.06 9.38 12.72
C PRO A 746 12.27 8.67 14.07
N ILE A 747 11.36 8.88 15.02
CA ILE A 747 11.35 8.14 16.28
C ILE A 747 10.37 6.97 16.15
N GLU A 748 10.88 5.74 16.20
CA GLU A 748 10.08 4.52 16.00
C GLU A 748 10.08 3.61 17.23
N ARG A 749 8.91 3.16 17.68
CA ARG A 749 8.75 2.24 18.82
C ARG A 749 7.54 1.34 18.62
N PHE A 750 7.59 0.12 19.16
CA PHE A 750 6.47 -0.80 19.06
C PHE A 750 5.28 -0.49 19.99
N SER A 751 5.49 0.32 21.04
CA SER A 751 4.44 0.75 21.96
C SER A 751 4.35 2.28 22.02
N LEU A 752 3.14 2.79 22.21
CA LEU A 752 2.91 4.24 22.37
C LEU A 752 3.59 4.79 23.63
N ALA A 753 3.65 4.02 24.71
CA ALA A 753 4.33 4.43 25.94
C ALA A 753 5.85 4.62 25.73
N ASP A 754 6.50 3.69 25.03
CA ASP A 754 7.92 3.80 24.70
C ASP A 754 8.17 4.94 23.70
N LEU A 755 7.23 5.16 22.76
CA LEU A 755 7.29 6.28 21.82
C LEU A 755 7.23 7.60 22.57
N ALA A 756 6.25 7.77 23.46
CA ALA A 756 6.08 8.97 24.26
C ALA A 756 7.32 9.24 25.14
N ALA A 757 7.88 8.22 25.79
CA ALA A 757 9.12 8.37 26.56
C ALA A 757 10.31 8.80 25.68
N ALA A 758 10.40 8.31 24.44
CA ALA A 758 11.44 8.72 23.49
C ALA A 758 11.24 10.15 22.99
N VAL A 759 10.00 10.55 22.71
CA VAL A 759 9.63 11.92 22.31
C VAL A 759 9.89 12.90 23.45
N ASP A 760 9.49 12.59 24.68
CA ASP A 760 9.77 13.41 25.87
C ASP A 760 11.27 13.65 26.06
N LYS A 761 12.06 12.59 25.87
CA LYS A 761 13.51 12.66 25.99
C LYS A 761 14.17 13.53 24.92
N GLU A 762 13.62 13.56 23.71
CA GLU A 762 14.19 14.31 22.58
C GLU A 762 13.75 15.77 22.58
N TYR A 763 12.47 16.04 22.85
CA TYR A 763 11.88 17.38 22.73
C TYR A 763 11.79 18.12 24.06
N HIS A 764 11.67 17.41 25.20
CA HIS A 764 11.46 18.00 26.53
C HIS A 764 10.33 19.04 26.58
N ASP A 765 9.26 18.78 25.83
CA ASP A 765 8.15 19.70 25.61
C ASP A 765 6.81 18.97 25.82
N GLU A 766 6.07 19.43 26.82
CA GLU A 766 4.78 18.88 27.22
C GLU A 766 3.72 19.05 26.10
N GLU A 767 3.81 20.09 25.28
CA GLU A 767 2.86 20.29 24.17
C GLU A 767 3.02 19.21 23.10
N VAL A 768 4.25 18.77 22.82
CA VAL A 768 4.53 17.72 21.84
C VAL A 768 3.97 16.38 22.32
N LEU A 769 4.14 16.08 23.61
CA LEU A 769 3.56 14.89 24.22
C LEU A 769 2.04 14.93 24.24
N ASN A 770 1.45 16.06 24.61
CA ASN A 770 0.01 16.24 24.60
C ASN A 770 -0.56 16.09 23.19
N TRP A 771 0.13 16.61 22.17
CA TRP A 771 -0.24 16.40 20.78
C TRP A 771 -0.17 14.91 20.37
N LEU A 772 0.91 14.21 20.73
CA LEU A 772 1.07 12.77 20.48
C LEU A 772 -0.08 11.95 21.09
N TYR A 773 -0.42 12.22 22.35
CA TYR A 773 -1.53 11.55 23.02
C TYR A 773 -2.87 11.90 22.37
N ASN A 774 -3.12 13.17 22.06
CA ASN A 774 -4.34 13.61 21.38
C ASN A 774 -4.51 12.92 20.02
N ALA A 775 -3.47 12.92 19.19
CA ALA A 775 -3.46 12.28 17.88
C ALA A 775 -3.73 10.76 17.97
N SER A 776 -3.18 10.08 18.99
CA SER A 776 -3.43 8.65 19.21
C SER A 776 -4.88 8.35 19.59
N TYR A 777 -5.48 9.17 20.46
CA TYR A 777 -6.82 8.96 20.98
C TYR A 777 -7.89 9.32 19.93
N VAL A 778 -7.73 10.47 19.26
CA VAL A 778 -8.58 10.90 18.16
C VAL A 778 -8.58 9.85 17.05
N THR A 779 -7.41 9.31 16.70
CA THR A 779 -7.33 8.23 15.71
C THR A 779 -8.08 6.98 16.16
N ASN A 780 -7.98 6.59 17.43
CA ASN A 780 -8.69 5.40 17.92
C ASN A 780 -10.22 5.52 17.74
N TRP A 781 -10.79 6.68 18.09
CA TRP A 781 -12.20 6.96 17.85
C TRP A 781 -12.50 6.98 16.34
N TRP A 782 -11.67 7.67 15.55
CA TRP A 782 -11.87 7.81 14.12
C TRP A 782 -11.85 6.47 13.37
N VAL A 783 -11.00 5.50 13.75
CA VAL A 783 -10.97 4.18 13.10
C VAL A 783 -12.26 3.40 13.38
N LEU A 784 -12.77 3.45 14.61
CA LEU A 784 -14.05 2.82 14.96
C LEU A 784 -15.20 3.46 14.17
N GLU A 785 -15.24 4.79 14.14
CA GLU A 785 -16.25 5.53 13.40
C GLU A 785 -16.14 5.33 11.88
N ASN A 786 -14.92 5.20 11.34
CA ASN A 786 -14.69 4.87 9.93
C ASN A 786 -15.35 3.52 9.59
N TRP A 787 -15.15 2.49 10.42
CA TRP A 787 -15.79 1.20 10.22
C TRP A 787 -17.32 1.30 10.26
N ASP A 788 -17.89 2.06 11.19
CA ASP A 788 -19.33 2.27 11.29
C ASP A 788 -19.89 3.02 10.07
N ARG A 789 -19.22 4.10 9.61
CA ARG A 789 -19.57 4.85 8.38
C ARG A 789 -19.59 3.93 7.15
N TRP A 790 -18.60 3.06 7.02
CA TRP A 790 -18.48 2.09 5.92
C TRP A 790 -19.38 0.85 6.09
N ARG A 791 -20.13 0.73 7.21
CA ARG A 791 -20.90 -0.47 7.57
C ARG A 791 -20.02 -1.73 7.52
N PHE A 792 -18.78 -1.60 7.97
CA PHE A 792 -17.77 -2.64 7.96
C PHE A 792 -17.55 -3.18 9.37
N SER A 793 -17.51 -4.51 9.49
CA SER A 793 -17.12 -5.18 10.74
C SER A 793 -15.96 -6.13 10.44
N PRO A 794 -14.78 -5.92 11.05
CA PRO A 794 -13.63 -6.81 10.88
C PRO A 794 -13.91 -8.27 11.26
N LYS A 795 -14.90 -8.52 12.15
CA LYS A 795 -15.22 -9.85 12.72
C LYS A 795 -16.40 -10.56 12.04
N ALA A 796 -17.16 -9.88 11.18
CA ALA A 796 -18.41 -10.44 10.63
C ALA A 796 -18.24 -11.73 9.81
N LYS A 797 -17.05 -11.98 9.21
CA LYS A 797 -16.76 -13.22 8.47
C LYS A 797 -16.55 -14.44 9.38
N GLU A 798 -16.19 -14.24 10.64
CA GLU A 798 -16.03 -15.31 11.64
C GLU A 798 -17.38 -15.66 12.27
N GLU A 799 -18.17 -14.65 12.63
CA GLU A 799 -19.52 -14.80 13.20
C GLU A 799 -20.50 -15.46 12.21
N ALA A 800 -20.44 -15.10 10.91
CA ALA A 800 -21.26 -15.73 9.88
C ALA A 800 -20.91 -17.21 9.59
N LYS A 801 -19.75 -17.70 10.06
CA LYS A 801 -19.37 -19.12 9.99
C LYS A 801 -19.83 -19.88 11.23
N GLU A 802 -19.84 -19.25 12.41
CA GLU A 802 -20.39 -19.83 13.64
C GLU A 802 -21.91 -19.99 13.56
N ASP A 803 -22.62 -19.06 12.93
CA ASP A 803 -24.08 -19.18 12.72
C ASP A 803 -24.49 -20.24 11.67
N LYS A 804 -23.52 -20.79 10.94
CA LYS A 804 -23.71 -21.87 9.94
C LYS A 804 -23.11 -23.22 10.36
N SER A 805 -22.53 -23.32 11.56
CA SER A 805 -22.01 -24.55 12.16
C SER A 805 -22.86 -25.01 13.33
#